data_AF-G7WNL8-F1
#
_entry.id   AF-G7WNL8-F1
#
_cell.length_a   1.000
_cell.length_b   1.000
_cell.length_c   1.000
_cell.angle_alpha   90.00
_cell.angle_beta   90.00
_cell.angle_gamma   90.00
#
_symmetry.space_group_name_H-M   'P 1'
#
loop_
_entity.id
_entity.type
_entity.pdbx_description
1 polymer ?
#
loop_
_entity_poly.entity_id
_entity_poly.type
_entity_poly.pdbx_seq_one_letter_code
_entity_poly.pdbx_strand_id
1 'polypeptide(L)'
;MFLIHLQQVLFAQAYVPGAVDVDPDDDFISITVNVYYASNGERAYSAVDDAYGFRNYNFNESKTEELAEELIATVAAGIPTSLEKELWLRLFFPTTYTRLWNYFNESYMLGAGGHCYGMAATSALYFSDPSLRPVSKKTHQMSFEEASQNIDIYHRAQMVPVMRSILSDANLYFDRGYGSSSSESQARTYEAVKRSLKEDRRPLIISFRGNKPDGNGTWGHAVLAYKLVEVEGKDYKQVYIYDSNTLAQDLDSLNKPMPVALLWLDGFLYYSVQSGGQKYGSRDPTKIAANPVFRTMPPEEAGTLLPGLKEMAKSWIEALKKEGGFAAAVRCPADAVFTDPAGRRVGTVGGRVINEIPGAEVLSSGEVEIYLLPMDLAYSLEISGTGAGLVDLDLIAPIGEASAKVVSFTNVSIGSGAKLTAEIAEGGEIEYLKSGTSTINRSLAGTLDLSADEEGDETTLGNRIGVEAEDGAGDGSEADRTSEQELIFERNTLGSVQNGPTSPTTFAVDREWTVTEIKTYHWNYGQGRAPGMIGLQDERGMVLGMWPASGLPGSGGVPDAYWTARPNMAIGPGDYMILDSDPATWSQNSDTGGEGVAWVYGVSSEAAGEGAEEPTASGDETGWELPGYGEILVDGPPGGWEGVVPGGAI
;
A
#
# COMPACT_ATOMS: atom_id res chain seq x y z
N MET A 1 27.24 -0.52 -28.99
CA MET A 1 26.74 -1.85 -29.35
C MET A 1 27.09 -2.80 -28.22
N PHE A 2 26.27 -2.86 -27.18
CA PHE A 2 26.52 -3.74 -26.03
C PHE A 2 26.09 -5.16 -26.41
N LEU A 3 27.03 -6.10 -26.36
CA LEU A 3 26.79 -7.51 -26.72
C LEU A 3 25.69 -8.11 -25.82
N ILE A 4 24.71 -8.73 -26.47
CA ILE A 4 23.53 -9.39 -25.86
C ILE A 4 23.95 -10.60 -24.99
N HIS A 5 25.15 -11.14 -25.23
CA HIS A 5 25.75 -12.26 -24.53
C HIS A 5 27.27 -12.10 -24.52
N LEU A 6 27.89 -12.12 -23.34
CA LEU A 6 29.34 -12.24 -23.19
C LEU A 6 29.64 -13.70 -22.85
N GLN A 7 29.85 -14.50 -23.90
CA GLN A 7 30.58 -15.76 -23.77
C GLN A 7 32.07 -15.40 -23.75
N GLN A 8 32.68 -15.45 -22.57
CA GLN A 8 34.10 -15.23 -22.45
C GLN A 8 34.80 -16.58 -22.28
N VAL A 9 35.82 -16.81 -23.09
CA VAL A 9 36.78 -17.88 -22.85
C VAL A 9 37.89 -17.26 -22.03
N LEU A 10 37.95 -17.59 -20.74
CA LEU A 10 39.09 -17.23 -19.91
C LEU A 10 40.20 -18.24 -20.19
N PHE A 11 41.39 -17.75 -20.52
CA PHE A 11 42.55 -18.60 -20.75
C PHE A 11 43.67 -18.26 -19.77
N ALA A 12 44.40 -19.29 -19.37
CA ALA A 12 45.67 -19.16 -18.70
C ALA A 12 46.73 -19.85 -19.56
N GLN A 13 47.83 -19.14 -19.82
CA GLN A 13 48.98 -19.65 -20.54
C GLN A 13 50.20 -19.60 -19.63
N ALA A 14 50.91 -20.72 -19.48
CA ALA A 14 52.16 -20.78 -18.75
C ALA A 14 53.33 -20.64 -19.72
N TYR A 15 54.26 -19.69 -19.51
CA TYR A 15 55.44 -19.60 -20.36
C TYR A 15 56.70 -19.27 -19.58
N VAL A 16 57.85 -19.69 -20.12
CA VAL A 16 59.17 -19.37 -19.58
C VAL A 16 59.83 -18.31 -20.47
N PRO A 17 60.14 -17.10 -19.95
CA PRO A 17 60.74 -16.04 -20.75
C PRO A 17 62.05 -16.48 -21.42
N GLY A 18 62.11 -16.38 -22.75
CA GLY A 18 63.31 -16.69 -23.53
C GLY A 18 63.51 -18.18 -23.85
N ALA A 19 62.60 -19.06 -23.46
CA ALA A 19 62.59 -20.45 -23.88
C ALA A 19 61.68 -20.64 -25.11
N VAL A 20 62.04 -21.58 -25.99
CA VAL A 20 61.15 -22.05 -27.06
C VAL A 20 60.30 -23.16 -26.48
N ASP A 21 58.98 -22.98 -26.53
CA ASP A 21 58.04 -24.03 -26.15
C ASP A 21 58.04 -25.15 -27.19
N VAL A 22 58.17 -26.38 -26.70
CA VAL A 22 58.26 -27.58 -27.53
C VAL A 22 56.87 -28.12 -27.86
N ASP A 23 55.88 -27.85 -27.00
CA ASP A 23 54.49 -28.29 -27.17
C ASP A 23 53.51 -27.15 -26.81
N PRO A 24 53.22 -26.23 -27.73
CA PRO A 24 52.41 -25.04 -27.48
C PRO A 24 50.92 -25.33 -27.19
N ASP A 25 50.52 -26.61 -27.17
CA ASP A 25 49.17 -27.04 -26.83
C ASP A 25 49.06 -27.51 -25.36
N ASP A 26 50.18 -27.69 -24.63
CA ASP A 26 50.21 -28.19 -23.24
C ASP A 26 50.31 -27.08 -22.18
N ASP A 27 50.61 -25.86 -22.62
CA ASP A 27 50.81 -24.69 -21.78
C ASP A 27 49.53 -23.86 -21.58
N PHE A 28 48.43 -24.29 -22.23
CA PHE A 28 47.18 -23.56 -22.34
C PHE A 28 46.01 -24.31 -21.71
N ILE A 29 45.28 -23.63 -20.82
CA ILE A 29 43.98 -24.09 -20.33
C ILE A 29 42.94 -23.00 -20.53
N SER A 30 41.73 -23.39 -20.93
CA SER A 30 40.60 -22.49 -21.06
C SER A 30 39.38 -22.95 -20.30
N ILE A 31 38.52 -22.00 -19.93
CA ILE A 31 37.23 -22.24 -19.32
C ILE A 31 36.20 -21.28 -19.90
N THR A 32 35.05 -21.80 -20.31
CA THR A 32 33.95 -20.99 -20.81
C THR A 32 33.16 -20.40 -19.65
N VAL A 33 32.94 -19.08 -19.70
CA VAL A 33 32.10 -18.37 -18.74
C VAL A 33 31.00 -17.63 -19.50
N ASN A 34 29.74 -17.98 -19.20
CA ASN A 34 28.58 -17.28 -19.71
C ASN A 34 28.10 -16.27 -18.67
N VAL A 35 27.99 -15.00 -19.06
CA VAL A 35 27.46 -13.95 -18.20
C VAL A 35 26.20 -13.36 -18.82
N TYR A 36 25.09 -13.43 -18.09
CA TYR A 36 23.82 -12.79 -18.41
C TYR A 36 23.54 -11.73 -17.35
N TYR A 37 23.02 -10.57 -17.75
CA TYR A 37 22.87 -9.44 -16.83
C TYR A 37 21.77 -8.49 -17.27
N ALA A 38 21.17 -7.84 -16.28
CA ALA A 38 20.18 -6.80 -16.49
C ALA A 38 20.82 -5.56 -17.13
N SER A 39 20.14 -4.97 -18.10
CA SER A 39 20.64 -3.88 -18.93
C SER A 39 19.49 -3.00 -19.37
N ASN A 40 19.58 -1.69 -19.14
CA ASN A 40 18.56 -0.73 -19.55
C ASN A 40 18.78 -0.16 -20.97
N GLY A 41 19.75 -0.71 -21.71
CA GLY A 41 20.14 -0.28 -23.06
C GLY A 41 21.38 0.61 -23.07
N GLU A 42 21.61 1.36 -22.00
CA GLU A 42 22.78 2.23 -21.85
C GLU A 42 23.89 1.58 -21.03
N ARG A 43 23.52 0.87 -19.95
CA ARG A 43 24.48 0.21 -19.05
C ARG A 43 23.88 -1.02 -18.37
N ALA A 44 24.77 -1.81 -17.78
CA ALA A 44 24.40 -2.90 -16.89
C ALA A 44 23.93 -2.38 -15.52
N TYR A 45 23.09 -3.16 -14.84
CA TYR A 45 22.77 -2.94 -13.44
C TYR A 45 24.04 -3.04 -12.58
N SER A 46 24.23 -2.08 -11.69
CA SER A 46 25.35 -1.98 -10.77
C SER A 46 24.79 -1.86 -9.36
N ALA A 47 25.00 -2.88 -8.52
CA ALA A 47 24.57 -2.81 -7.12
C ALA A 47 25.27 -1.71 -6.31
N VAL A 48 26.34 -1.11 -6.82
CA VAL A 48 26.96 0.08 -6.21
C VAL A 48 26.17 1.36 -6.55
N ASP A 49 25.60 1.43 -7.75
CA ASP A 49 24.89 2.63 -8.22
C ASP A 49 23.37 2.57 -8.00
N ASP A 50 22.79 1.37 -8.12
CA ASP A 50 21.36 1.10 -8.28
C ASP A 50 20.71 0.50 -7.03
N ALA A 51 21.49 0.07 -6.03
CA ALA A 51 21.00 -0.34 -4.72
C ALA A 51 20.89 0.86 -3.78
N TYR A 52 20.05 0.77 -2.74
CA TYR A 52 19.98 1.80 -1.72
C TYR A 52 21.22 1.84 -0.81
N GLY A 53 21.56 3.04 -0.34
CA GLY A 53 22.59 3.28 0.67
C GLY A 53 22.14 3.09 2.12
N PHE A 54 20.89 2.66 2.35
CA PHE A 54 20.32 2.40 3.67
C PHE A 54 19.73 0.98 3.73
N ARG A 55 19.65 0.43 4.95
CA ARG A 55 19.18 -0.95 5.15
C ARG A 55 17.66 -1.03 5.13
N ASN A 56 17.18 -2.22 4.83
CA ASN A 56 15.79 -2.61 5.07
C ASN A 56 15.32 -2.27 6.49
N TYR A 57 14.04 -1.97 6.60
CA TYR A 57 13.37 -1.45 7.80
C TYR A 57 11.99 -2.10 7.96
N ASN A 58 11.38 -1.89 9.12
CA ASN A 58 10.16 -2.60 9.52
C ASN A 58 8.91 -1.81 9.19
N PHE A 59 7.81 -2.56 9.09
CA PHE A 59 6.47 -2.01 9.28
C PHE A 59 6.24 -1.72 10.76
N ASN A 60 5.57 -0.61 11.06
CA ASN A 60 4.91 -0.38 12.34
C ASN A 60 3.41 -0.70 12.18
N GLU A 61 2.64 -0.57 13.27
CA GLU A 61 1.22 -0.91 13.28
C GLU A 61 0.41 -0.08 12.28
N SER A 62 0.58 1.25 12.30
CA SER A 62 -0.08 2.17 11.37
C SER A 62 0.24 1.87 9.90
N LYS A 63 1.50 1.54 9.57
CA LYS A 63 1.87 1.15 8.20
C LYS A 63 1.34 -0.22 7.80
N THR A 64 1.13 -1.12 8.77
CA THR A 64 0.51 -2.43 8.50
C THR A 64 -0.98 -2.30 8.27
N GLU A 65 -1.64 -1.41 9.01
CA GLU A 65 -3.02 -1.01 8.82
C GLU A 65 -3.24 -0.42 7.43
N GLU A 66 -2.48 0.62 7.07
CA GLU A 66 -2.53 1.25 5.74
C GLU A 66 -2.36 0.18 4.64
N LEU A 67 -1.36 -0.68 4.76
CA LEU A 67 -1.14 -1.75 3.79
C LEU A 67 -2.31 -2.74 3.73
N ALA A 68 -2.91 -3.11 4.86
CA ALA A 68 -4.05 -4.01 4.90
C ALA A 68 -5.27 -3.40 4.18
N GLU A 69 -5.61 -2.15 4.48
CA GLU A 69 -6.72 -1.43 3.85
C GLU A 69 -6.52 -1.32 2.34
N GLU A 70 -5.34 -0.87 1.91
CA GLU A 70 -5.04 -0.67 0.49
C GLU A 70 -5.02 -1.99 -0.29
N LEU A 71 -4.55 -3.09 0.31
CA LEU A 71 -4.58 -4.41 -0.31
C LEU A 71 -6.01 -4.92 -0.45
N ILE A 72 -6.83 -4.79 0.60
CA ILE A 72 -8.24 -5.17 0.56
C ILE A 72 -8.96 -4.34 -0.52
N ALA A 73 -8.74 -3.03 -0.56
CA ALA A 73 -9.32 -2.15 -1.56
C ALA A 73 -8.88 -2.52 -2.99
N THR A 74 -7.60 -2.87 -3.18
CA THR A 74 -7.08 -3.32 -4.48
C THR A 74 -7.74 -4.62 -4.93
N VAL A 75 -7.91 -5.59 -4.03
CA VAL A 75 -8.54 -6.88 -4.34
C VAL A 75 -10.04 -6.72 -4.59
N ALA A 76 -10.70 -5.84 -3.84
CA ALA A 76 -12.13 -5.55 -3.97
C ALA A 76 -12.45 -4.50 -5.05
N ALA A 77 -11.45 -3.99 -5.79
CA ALA A 77 -11.64 -2.91 -6.75
C ALA A 77 -12.65 -3.27 -7.86
N GLY A 78 -12.70 -4.54 -8.27
CA GLY A 78 -13.64 -5.04 -9.29
C GLY A 78 -15.09 -5.21 -8.81
N ILE A 79 -15.36 -5.08 -7.50
CA ILE A 79 -16.71 -5.19 -6.94
C ILE A 79 -17.42 -3.84 -7.12
N PRO A 80 -18.64 -3.79 -7.67
CA PRO A 80 -19.43 -2.56 -7.75
C PRO A 80 -19.62 -1.92 -6.36
N THR A 81 -19.54 -0.59 -6.31
CA THR A 81 -19.83 0.16 -5.08
C THR A 81 -21.25 -0.14 -4.62
N SER A 82 -21.37 -0.72 -3.43
CA SER A 82 -22.61 -1.19 -2.84
C SER A 82 -22.47 -1.27 -1.33
N LEU A 83 -23.60 -1.24 -0.61
CA LEU A 83 -23.61 -1.48 0.84
C LEU A 83 -22.93 -2.81 1.18
N GLU A 84 -23.16 -3.84 0.36
CA GLU A 84 -22.55 -5.15 0.54
C GLU A 84 -21.02 -5.09 0.43
N LYS A 85 -20.48 -4.37 -0.56
CA LYS A 85 -19.03 -4.16 -0.70
C LYS A 85 -18.45 -3.52 0.56
N GLU A 86 -19.06 -2.45 1.06
CA GLU A 86 -18.60 -1.76 2.27
C GLU A 86 -18.59 -2.70 3.49
N LEU A 87 -19.64 -3.50 3.66
CA LEU A 87 -19.70 -4.50 4.73
C LEU A 87 -18.59 -5.55 4.59
N TRP A 88 -18.31 -6.02 3.37
CA TRP A 88 -17.21 -6.95 3.10
C TRP A 88 -15.84 -6.34 3.44
N LEU A 89 -15.60 -5.07 3.08
CA LEU A 89 -14.34 -4.39 3.42
C LEU A 89 -14.10 -4.36 4.93
N ARG A 90 -15.12 -4.03 5.72
CA ARG A 90 -15.05 -4.05 7.19
C ARG A 90 -14.84 -5.47 7.73
N LEU A 91 -15.48 -6.47 7.13
CA LEU A 91 -15.32 -7.87 7.53
C LEU A 91 -13.93 -8.44 7.21
N PHE A 92 -13.32 -8.03 6.09
CA PHE A 92 -11.98 -8.49 5.69
C PHE A 92 -10.85 -7.93 6.55
N PHE A 93 -11.04 -6.71 7.09
CA PHE A 93 -9.96 -5.97 7.74
C PHE A 93 -9.33 -6.70 8.94
N PRO A 94 -10.08 -7.15 9.98
CA PRO A 94 -9.46 -7.67 11.20
C PRO A 94 -8.57 -8.89 10.97
N THR A 95 -9.01 -9.80 10.11
CA THR A 95 -8.28 -11.04 9.79
C THR A 95 -7.07 -10.76 8.90
N THR A 96 -7.23 -9.87 7.91
CA THR A 96 -6.13 -9.47 7.03
C THR A 96 -5.04 -8.73 7.80
N TYR A 97 -5.41 -7.73 8.60
CA TYR A 97 -4.49 -6.98 9.45
C TYR A 97 -3.74 -7.90 10.41
N THR A 98 -4.44 -8.74 11.17
CA THR A 98 -3.81 -9.61 12.17
C THR A 98 -2.80 -10.57 11.52
N ARG A 99 -3.12 -11.14 10.36
CA ARG A 99 -2.21 -12.04 9.63
C ARG A 99 -1.00 -11.29 9.04
N LEU A 100 -1.19 -10.09 8.51
CA LEU A 100 -0.09 -9.25 8.01
C LEU A 100 0.82 -8.77 9.15
N TRP A 101 0.24 -8.33 10.26
CA TRP A 101 0.98 -7.90 11.44
C TRP A 101 1.85 -9.03 12.01
N ASN A 102 1.27 -10.21 12.18
CA ASN A 102 2.02 -11.40 12.57
C ASN A 102 3.13 -11.74 11.57
N TYR A 103 2.84 -11.67 10.27
CA TYR A 103 3.84 -11.91 9.23
C TYR A 103 5.03 -10.93 9.30
N PHE A 104 4.78 -9.63 9.43
CA PHE A 104 5.84 -8.63 9.47
C PHE A 104 6.64 -8.70 10.77
N ASN A 105 5.98 -8.95 11.90
CA ASN A 105 6.65 -9.17 13.19
C ASN A 105 7.55 -10.41 13.16
N GLU A 106 7.06 -11.53 12.63
CA GLU A 106 7.89 -12.73 12.47
C GLU A 106 9.06 -12.47 11.53
N SER A 107 8.82 -11.84 10.38
CA SER A 107 9.87 -11.48 9.41
C SER A 107 10.93 -10.57 10.02
N TYR A 108 10.52 -9.61 10.86
CA TYR A 108 11.42 -8.75 11.60
C TYR A 108 12.26 -9.53 12.61
N MET A 109 11.63 -10.34 13.46
CA MET A 109 12.32 -11.15 14.47
C MET A 109 13.36 -12.09 13.84
N LEU A 110 13.23 -12.39 12.56
CA LEU A 110 14.12 -13.24 11.79
C LEU A 110 15.21 -12.48 11.01
N GLY A 111 15.29 -11.17 11.22
CA GLY A 111 16.31 -10.30 10.65
C GLY A 111 16.20 -10.16 9.14
N ALA A 112 15.04 -10.48 8.56
CA ALA A 112 14.76 -10.28 7.14
C ALA A 112 14.27 -8.86 6.85
N GLY A 113 13.78 -8.13 7.87
CA GLY A 113 13.15 -6.81 7.79
C GLY A 113 11.75 -6.86 7.17
N GLY A 114 11.12 -5.70 6.95
CA GLY A 114 9.74 -5.59 6.47
C GLY A 114 9.61 -5.24 4.98
N HIS A 115 10.49 -4.37 4.45
CA HIS A 115 10.29 -3.72 3.15
C HIS A 115 11.11 -4.30 1.99
N CYS A 116 11.71 -5.49 2.16
CA CYS A 116 12.65 -6.07 1.18
C CYS A 116 12.08 -6.19 -0.25
N TYR A 117 10.80 -6.54 -0.40
CA TYR A 117 10.12 -6.57 -1.70
C TYR A 117 10.06 -5.20 -2.37
N GLY A 118 9.63 -4.17 -1.63
CA GLY A 118 9.54 -2.79 -2.12
C GLY A 118 10.91 -2.24 -2.52
N MET A 119 11.94 -2.46 -1.69
CA MET A 119 13.30 -2.02 -2.00
C MET A 119 13.90 -2.72 -3.23
N ALA A 120 13.66 -4.03 -3.37
CA ALA A 120 14.07 -4.78 -4.56
C ALA A 120 13.33 -4.29 -5.80
N ALA A 121 12.02 -4.06 -5.69
CA ALA A 121 11.18 -3.57 -6.78
C ALA A 121 11.59 -2.17 -7.25
N THR A 122 11.71 -1.20 -6.34
CA THR A 122 12.12 0.16 -6.71
C THR A 122 13.53 0.20 -7.29
N SER A 123 14.47 -0.57 -6.74
CA SER A 123 15.81 -0.67 -7.31
C SER A 123 15.79 -1.17 -8.76
N ALA A 124 14.98 -2.19 -9.05
CA ALA A 124 14.80 -2.71 -10.41
C ALA A 124 14.12 -1.72 -11.35
N LEU A 125 13.06 -1.06 -10.86
CA LEU A 125 12.25 -0.13 -11.63
C LEU A 125 13.02 1.15 -11.94
N TYR A 126 13.75 1.72 -10.97
CA TYR A 126 14.57 2.93 -11.17
C TYR A 126 15.80 2.71 -12.04
N PHE A 127 16.28 1.46 -12.11
CA PHE A 127 17.30 1.09 -13.07
C PHE A 127 16.73 1.02 -14.49
N SER A 128 15.57 0.38 -14.63
CA SER A 128 14.92 0.16 -15.93
C SER A 128 14.32 1.45 -16.50
N ASP A 129 13.80 2.30 -15.63
CA ASP A 129 13.15 3.56 -15.93
C ASP A 129 13.50 4.61 -14.85
N PRO A 130 14.55 5.40 -15.05
CA PRO A 130 14.98 6.43 -14.10
C PRO A 130 13.94 7.52 -13.82
N SER A 131 12.91 7.69 -14.68
CA SER A 131 11.87 8.70 -14.48
C SER A 131 10.96 8.38 -13.28
N LEU A 132 10.93 7.11 -12.85
CA LEU A 132 10.14 6.67 -11.69
C LEU A 132 10.76 7.08 -10.35
N ARG A 133 11.98 7.62 -10.35
CA ARG A 133 12.67 8.03 -9.13
C ARG A 133 11.96 9.24 -8.52
N PRO A 134 11.77 9.26 -7.19
CA PRO A 134 11.09 10.38 -6.52
C PRO A 134 11.93 11.65 -6.52
N VAL A 135 13.24 11.53 -6.73
CA VAL A 135 14.20 12.64 -6.81
C VAL A 135 15.24 12.38 -7.89
N SER A 136 15.84 13.44 -8.43
CA SER A 136 16.91 13.40 -9.45
C SER A 136 18.28 12.95 -8.90
N LYS A 137 18.29 11.91 -8.07
CA LYS A 137 19.50 11.26 -7.53
C LYS A 137 19.62 9.83 -8.05
N LYS A 138 20.81 9.26 -7.99
CA LYS A 138 20.96 7.79 -8.15
C LYS A 138 20.39 7.09 -6.92
N THR A 139 19.92 5.85 -7.07
CA THR A 139 19.30 5.08 -5.99
C THR A 139 20.18 5.00 -4.74
N HIS A 140 21.49 4.78 -4.89
CA HIS A 140 22.42 4.71 -3.76
C HIS A 140 22.63 6.04 -3.01
N GLN A 141 22.23 7.17 -3.60
CA GLN A 141 22.39 8.51 -3.05
C GLN A 141 21.11 9.03 -2.38
N MET A 142 19.98 8.34 -2.55
CA MET A 142 18.71 8.71 -1.94
C MET A 142 18.76 8.44 -0.44
N SER A 143 18.23 9.38 0.35
CA SER A 143 17.98 9.12 1.77
C SER A 143 16.77 8.20 1.95
N PHE A 144 16.58 7.72 3.18
CA PHE A 144 15.40 6.96 3.56
C PHE A 144 14.13 7.76 3.30
N GLU A 145 14.10 9.02 3.72
CA GLU A 145 12.95 9.93 3.62
C GLU A 145 12.59 10.24 2.16
N GLU A 146 13.57 10.33 1.28
CA GLU A 146 13.35 10.57 -0.15
C GLU A 146 12.76 9.35 -0.87
N ALA A 147 12.97 8.14 -0.33
CA ALA A 147 12.65 6.89 -1.02
C ALA A 147 11.50 6.10 -0.39
N SER A 148 11.23 6.26 0.91
CA SER A 148 10.33 5.41 1.69
C SER A 148 8.92 5.35 1.13
N GLN A 149 8.32 6.50 0.80
CA GLN A 149 6.95 6.54 0.26
C GLN A 149 6.80 5.71 -1.02
N ASN A 150 7.77 5.83 -1.95
CA ASN A 150 7.73 5.03 -3.17
C ASN A 150 8.00 3.54 -2.86
N ILE A 151 8.92 3.24 -1.93
CA ILE A 151 9.16 1.87 -1.47
C ILE A 151 7.85 1.24 -0.97
N ASP A 152 7.04 1.95 -0.18
CA ASP A 152 5.74 1.48 0.31
C ASP A 152 4.78 1.15 -0.85
N ILE A 153 4.62 2.07 -1.80
CA ILE A 153 3.75 1.90 -2.98
C ILE A 153 4.14 0.65 -3.79
N TYR A 154 5.43 0.52 -4.10
CA TYR A 154 5.91 -0.62 -4.88
C TYR A 154 5.97 -1.90 -4.05
N HIS A 155 6.12 -1.82 -2.73
CA HIS A 155 6.00 -2.95 -1.81
C HIS A 155 4.62 -3.59 -1.96
N ARG A 156 3.56 -2.77 -1.87
CA ARG A 156 2.17 -3.20 -2.05
C ARG A 156 1.96 -3.92 -3.38
N ALA A 157 2.49 -3.36 -4.48
CA ALA A 157 2.40 -3.99 -5.79
C ALA A 157 3.05 -5.39 -5.86
N GLN A 158 4.02 -5.70 -4.99
CA GLN A 158 4.66 -7.01 -4.92
C GLN A 158 3.97 -8.00 -3.98
N MET A 159 2.91 -7.60 -3.25
CA MET A 159 2.34 -8.42 -2.17
C MET A 159 1.51 -9.62 -2.61
N VAL A 160 1.30 -9.84 -3.91
CA VAL A 160 0.48 -10.97 -4.39
C VAL A 160 0.92 -12.33 -3.81
N PRO A 161 2.22 -12.72 -3.80
CA PRO A 161 2.63 -14.01 -3.22
C PRO A 161 2.42 -14.07 -1.70
N VAL A 162 2.57 -12.94 -1.01
CA VAL A 162 2.34 -12.82 0.44
C VAL A 162 0.85 -12.96 0.74
N MET A 163 -0.01 -12.27 -0.01
CA MET A 163 -1.47 -12.38 0.09
C MET A 163 -1.94 -13.82 -0.11
N ARG A 164 -1.48 -14.49 -1.18
CA ARG A 164 -1.79 -15.91 -1.41
C ARG A 164 -1.40 -16.82 -0.24
N SER A 165 -0.29 -16.49 0.42
CA SER A 165 0.18 -17.24 1.58
C SER A 165 -0.73 -17.01 2.79
N ILE A 166 -1.02 -15.75 3.14
CA ILE A 166 -1.84 -15.44 4.32
C ILE A 166 -3.30 -15.89 4.13
N LEU A 167 -3.77 -16.07 2.90
CA LEU A 167 -5.10 -16.63 2.60
C LEU A 167 -5.16 -18.16 2.80
N SER A 168 -4.02 -18.85 2.76
CA SER A 168 -3.95 -20.30 3.03
C SER A 168 -3.72 -20.57 4.53
N ASP A 169 -4.13 -21.74 5.03
CA ASP A 169 -3.98 -22.10 6.45
C ASP A 169 -2.55 -21.84 6.98
N ALA A 170 -2.51 -21.22 8.18
CA ALA A 170 -1.39 -20.47 8.76
C ALA A 170 -0.05 -21.22 8.94
N ASN A 171 0.03 -22.52 8.63
CA ASN A 171 1.23 -23.32 8.85
C ASN A 171 2.16 -23.47 7.62
N LEU A 172 1.75 -23.00 6.45
CA LEU A 172 2.48 -23.25 5.19
C LEU A 172 2.83 -21.95 4.47
N TYR A 173 3.56 -21.08 5.18
CA TYR A 173 3.90 -19.69 4.85
C TYR A 173 4.52 -19.41 3.47
N PHE A 174 4.79 -20.43 2.63
CA PHE A 174 5.42 -20.25 1.32
C PHE A 174 5.20 -21.45 0.35
N ASP A 175 4.32 -22.42 0.64
CA ASP A 175 4.45 -23.70 -0.07
C ASP A 175 3.92 -23.72 -1.51
N ARG A 176 2.90 -22.92 -1.84
CA ARG A 176 2.29 -22.98 -3.19
C ARG A 176 3.18 -22.36 -4.28
N GLY A 177 4.01 -21.38 -3.93
CA GLY A 177 4.86 -20.65 -4.90
C GLY A 177 6.26 -21.21 -5.10
N TYR A 178 6.75 -22.02 -4.16
CA TYR A 178 8.14 -22.46 -4.14
C TYR A 178 8.35 -23.87 -4.72
N GLY A 179 7.29 -24.60 -5.07
CA GLY A 179 7.38 -25.97 -5.57
C GLY A 179 7.52 -27.03 -4.47
N SER A 180 7.55 -28.29 -4.89
CA SER A 180 7.44 -29.47 -4.01
C SER A 180 8.75 -29.88 -3.34
N SER A 181 9.89 -29.46 -3.90
CA SER A 181 11.23 -29.80 -3.39
C SER A 181 12.24 -28.66 -3.61
N SER A 182 13.36 -28.69 -2.89
CA SER A 182 14.42 -27.69 -3.07
C SER A 182 14.98 -27.70 -4.50
N SER A 183 15.28 -28.88 -5.04
CA SER A 183 15.80 -29.03 -6.40
C SER A 183 14.84 -28.48 -7.45
N GLU A 184 13.54 -28.79 -7.34
CA GLU A 184 12.51 -28.24 -8.22
C GLU A 184 12.42 -26.71 -8.11
N SER A 185 12.42 -26.18 -6.88
CA SER A 185 12.37 -24.73 -6.62
C SER A 185 13.55 -24.01 -7.29
N GLN A 186 14.75 -24.58 -7.15
CA GLN A 186 15.98 -24.04 -7.72
C GLN A 186 15.99 -24.12 -9.24
N ALA A 187 15.54 -25.24 -9.83
CA ALA A 187 15.45 -25.38 -11.28
C ALA A 187 14.49 -24.35 -11.88
N ARG A 188 13.30 -24.20 -11.30
CA ARG A 188 12.30 -23.20 -11.75
C ARG A 188 12.85 -21.78 -11.63
N THR A 189 13.46 -21.42 -10.49
CA THR A 189 14.07 -20.10 -10.30
C THR A 189 15.22 -19.86 -11.27
N TYR A 190 16.10 -20.84 -11.48
CA TYR A 190 17.20 -20.73 -12.43
C TYR A 190 16.70 -20.45 -13.85
N GLU A 191 15.71 -21.21 -14.34
CA GLU A 191 15.14 -20.98 -15.68
C GLU A 191 14.50 -19.59 -15.80
N ALA A 192 13.75 -19.16 -14.78
CA ALA A 192 13.13 -17.84 -14.76
C ALA A 192 14.18 -16.70 -14.76
N VAL A 193 15.22 -16.82 -13.94
CA VAL A 193 16.34 -15.86 -13.88
C VAL A 193 17.11 -15.84 -15.19
N LYS A 194 17.40 -17.01 -15.76
CA LYS A 194 18.13 -17.12 -17.02
C LYS A 194 17.35 -16.47 -18.15
N ARG A 195 16.06 -16.79 -18.30
CA ARG A 195 15.17 -16.15 -19.28
C ARG A 195 15.16 -14.64 -19.09
N SER A 196 14.90 -14.16 -17.88
CA SER A 196 14.77 -12.72 -17.60
C SER A 196 16.07 -11.94 -17.87
N LEU A 197 17.23 -12.46 -17.47
CA LEU A 197 18.52 -11.77 -17.64
C LEU A 197 19.12 -11.96 -19.04
N LYS A 198 18.79 -13.03 -19.74
CA LYS A 198 19.29 -13.32 -21.10
C LYS A 198 18.42 -12.69 -22.17
N GLU A 199 17.11 -12.86 -22.08
CA GLU A 199 16.14 -12.50 -23.10
C GLU A 199 15.57 -11.11 -22.83
N ASP A 200 14.96 -10.92 -21.65
CA ASP A 200 14.27 -9.66 -21.33
C ASP A 200 15.22 -8.54 -20.91
N ARG A 201 16.44 -8.90 -20.47
CA ARG A 201 17.47 -8.01 -19.93
C ARG A 201 17.01 -7.24 -18.69
N ARG A 202 16.07 -7.79 -17.92
CA ARG A 202 15.48 -7.13 -16.75
C ARG A 202 15.92 -7.77 -15.43
N PRO A 203 16.07 -6.99 -14.35
CA PRO A 203 16.21 -7.54 -13.01
C PRO A 203 14.95 -8.34 -12.61
N LEU A 204 15.12 -9.31 -11.70
CA LEU A 204 14.04 -10.18 -11.24
C LEU A 204 14.08 -10.31 -9.71
N ILE A 205 12.92 -10.28 -9.04
CA ILE A 205 12.87 -10.51 -7.59
C ILE A 205 13.04 -12.00 -7.34
N ILE A 206 13.88 -12.35 -6.37
CA ILE A 206 14.01 -13.71 -5.85
C ILE A 206 13.65 -13.68 -4.38
N SER A 207 12.81 -14.62 -3.95
CA SER A 207 12.47 -14.82 -2.55
C SER A 207 13.01 -16.14 -2.02
N PHE A 208 13.52 -16.12 -0.80
CA PHE A 208 14.07 -17.27 -0.09
C PHE A 208 13.14 -17.69 1.05
N ARG A 209 13.11 -18.99 1.31
CA ARG A 209 12.51 -19.59 2.50
C ARG A 209 13.52 -20.48 3.19
N GLY A 210 13.77 -20.29 4.48
CA GLY A 210 14.60 -21.18 5.30
C GLY A 210 13.90 -21.64 6.57
N ASN A 211 14.49 -22.65 7.21
CA ASN A 211 14.07 -23.10 8.55
C ASN A 211 14.90 -22.38 9.61
N LYS A 212 14.30 -22.15 10.78
CA LYS A 212 15.03 -21.65 11.95
C LYS A 212 15.91 -22.76 12.53
N PRO A 213 17.10 -22.43 13.09
CA PRO A 213 17.96 -23.41 13.74
C PRO A 213 17.31 -24.12 14.94
N ASP A 214 16.36 -23.47 15.60
CA ASP A 214 15.61 -24.02 16.74
C ASP A 214 14.49 -24.99 16.34
N GLY A 215 14.23 -25.13 15.03
CA GLY A 215 13.17 -26.01 14.49
C GLY A 215 11.75 -25.48 14.65
N ASN A 216 11.55 -24.32 15.29
CA ASN A 216 10.24 -23.82 15.69
C ASN A 216 9.66 -22.79 14.71
N GLY A 217 10.15 -22.74 13.47
CA GLY A 217 9.54 -21.91 12.44
C GLY A 217 10.37 -21.76 11.18
N THR A 218 9.88 -20.91 10.29
CA THR A 218 10.50 -20.58 9.00
C THR A 218 10.81 -19.09 8.92
N TRP A 219 11.72 -18.70 8.03
CA TRP A 219 11.99 -17.30 7.69
C TRP A 219 11.89 -17.09 6.18
N GLY A 220 11.47 -15.88 5.78
CA GLY A 220 11.41 -15.42 4.39
C GLY A 220 12.34 -14.23 4.15
N HIS A 221 12.77 -13.98 2.91
CA HIS A 221 13.46 -12.73 2.51
C HIS A 221 13.40 -12.54 0.99
N ALA A 222 13.32 -11.30 0.50
CA ALA A 222 13.35 -10.98 -0.93
C ALA A 222 14.57 -10.15 -1.31
N VAL A 223 15.18 -10.51 -2.44
CA VAL A 223 16.36 -9.85 -3.02
C VAL A 223 16.14 -9.61 -4.51
N LEU A 224 17.01 -8.80 -5.12
CA LEU A 224 16.95 -8.54 -6.56
C LEU A 224 18.08 -9.23 -7.31
N ALA A 225 17.76 -10.18 -8.18
CA ALA A 225 18.71 -10.78 -9.10
C ALA A 225 18.97 -9.88 -10.31
N TYR A 226 20.25 -9.63 -10.59
CA TYR A 226 20.65 -8.72 -11.66
C TYR A 226 21.74 -9.28 -12.59
N LYS A 227 22.39 -10.39 -12.21
CA LYS A 227 23.42 -11.03 -13.04
C LYS A 227 23.50 -12.53 -12.74
N LEU A 228 23.55 -13.35 -13.78
CA LEU A 228 23.74 -14.79 -13.74
C LEU A 228 25.08 -15.13 -14.39
N VAL A 229 25.91 -15.91 -13.69
CA VAL A 229 27.19 -16.41 -14.18
C VAL A 229 27.17 -17.94 -14.18
N GLU A 230 27.47 -18.51 -15.34
CA GLU A 230 27.64 -19.95 -15.54
C GLU A 230 29.08 -20.22 -15.92
N VAL A 231 29.74 -21.08 -15.15
CA VAL A 231 31.14 -21.44 -15.37
C VAL A 231 31.17 -22.89 -15.81
N GLU A 232 31.83 -23.17 -16.92
CA GLU A 232 32.05 -24.52 -17.43
C GLU A 232 32.71 -25.42 -16.36
N GLY A 233 32.20 -26.64 -16.22
CA GLY A 233 32.70 -27.60 -15.22
C GLY A 233 32.34 -27.27 -13.76
N LYS A 234 31.47 -26.29 -13.51
CA LYS A 234 30.88 -26.05 -12.17
C LYS A 234 29.45 -26.58 -12.08
N ASP A 235 29.17 -27.30 -11.01
CA ASP A 235 27.85 -27.90 -10.74
C ASP A 235 26.79 -26.90 -10.26
N TYR A 236 27.22 -25.69 -9.91
CA TYR A 236 26.34 -24.63 -9.42
C TYR A 236 26.20 -23.47 -10.40
N LYS A 237 25.09 -22.75 -10.29
CA LYS A 237 24.80 -21.51 -11.02
C LYS A 237 24.92 -20.32 -10.07
N GLN A 238 25.58 -19.25 -10.48
CA GLN A 238 25.85 -18.10 -9.62
C GLN A 238 24.93 -16.94 -9.97
N VAL A 239 24.02 -16.58 -9.07
CA VAL A 239 23.12 -15.44 -9.23
C VAL A 239 23.57 -14.33 -8.30
N TYR A 240 24.08 -13.24 -8.87
CA TYR A 240 24.41 -12.03 -8.13
C TYR A 240 23.15 -11.26 -7.82
N ILE A 241 23.08 -10.77 -6.58
CA ILE A 241 21.87 -10.20 -6.01
C ILE A 241 22.15 -8.89 -5.28
N TYR A 242 21.21 -7.96 -5.37
CA TYR A 242 21.09 -6.86 -4.43
C TYR A 242 20.24 -7.33 -3.24
N ASP A 243 20.86 -7.29 -2.06
CA ASP A 243 20.25 -7.62 -0.79
C ASP A 243 20.11 -6.33 0.03
N SER A 244 18.88 -5.96 0.36
CA SER A 244 18.55 -4.73 1.11
C SER A 244 19.07 -4.73 2.55
N ASN A 245 19.56 -5.87 3.05
CA ASN A 245 20.17 -6.00 4.36
C ASN A 245 21.72 -5.93 4.28
N THR A 246 22.31 -5.96 3.08
CA THR A 246 23.77 -5.92 2.84
C THR A 246 24.17 -4.70 2.00
N LEU A 247 24.71 -3.64 2.62
CA LEU A 247 25.07 -2.42 1.89
C LEU A 247 26.40 -2.60 1.14
N ALA A 248 26.52 -1.97 -0.03
CA ALA A 248 27.77 -1.97 -0.81
C ALA A 248 28.97 -1.47 0.02
N GLN A 249 28.75 -0.43 0.84
CA GLN A 249 29.78 0.16 1.70
C GLN A 249 30.32 -0.82 2.75
N ASP A 250 29.47 -1.73 3.25
CA ASP A 250 29.92 -2.75 4.20
C ASP A 250 30.83 -3.77 3.53
N LEU A 251 30.49 -4.16 2.30
CA LEU A 251 31.26 -5.12 1.52
C LEU A 251 32.66 -4.59 1.21
N ASP A 252 32.73 -3.33 0.81
CA ASP A 252 34.00 -2.63 0.55
C ASP A 252 34.85 -2.59 1.84
N SER A 253 34.25 -2.22 2.97
CA SER A 253 34.96 -2.16 4.26
C SER A 253 35.49 -3.52 4.72
N LEU A 254 34.79 -4.60 4.38
CA LEU A 254 35.14 -5.97 4.76
C LEU A 254 35.98 -6.69 3.69
N ASN A 255 36.26 -6.04 2.56
CA ASN A 255 36.87 -6.63 1.37
C ASN A 255 36.14 -7.94 0.94
N LYS A 256 34.81 -7.87 0.85
CA LYS A 256 33.93 -8.99 0.51
C LYS A 256 33.33 -8.82 -0.89
N PRO A 257 33.07 -9.94 -1.60
CA PRO A 257 32.38 -9.87 -2.89
C PRO A 257 30.91 -9.47 -2.71
N MET A 258 30.31 -8.97 -3.79
CA MET A 258 28.85 -8.76 -3.86
C MET A 258 28.10 -10.05 -3.51
N PRO A 259 26.93 -9.95 -2.83
CA PRO A 259 26.10 -11.09 -2.48
C PRO A 259 25.78 -11.96 -3.70
N VAL A 260 25.80 -13.27 -3.48
CA VAL A 260 25.50 -14.28 -4.49
C VAL A 260 24.63 -15.39 -3.89
N ALA A 261 23.67 -15.87 -4.68
CA ALA A 261 22.99 -17.13 -4.46
C ALA A 261 23.63 -18.17 -5.40
N LEU A 262 24.09 -19.27 -4.81
CA LEU A 262 24.65 -20.41 -5.52
C LEU A 262 23.58 -21.51 -5.55
N LEU A 263 23.16 -21.87 -6.76
CA LEU A 263 22.12 -22.86 -7.00
C LEU A 263 22.76 -24.16 -7.46
N TRP A 264 22.79 -25.19 -6.61
CA TRP A 264 23.03 -26.55 -7.07
C TRP A 264 21.67 -27.18 -7.36
N LEU A 265 21.44 -27.48 -8.63
CA LEU A 265 20.14 -27.94 -9.11
C LEU A 265 19.75 -29.34 -8.56
N ASP A 266 20.64 -29.99 -7.81
CA ASP A 266 20.39 -31.22 -7.06
C ASP A 266 19.70 -30.99 -5.69
N GLY A 267 19.61 -29.74 -5.23
CA GLY A 267 18.90 -29.37 -4.00
C GLY A 267 19.75 -28.66 -2.95
N PHE A 268 21.08 -28.56 -3.10
CA PHE A 268 21.88 -27.71 -2.20
C PHE A 268 21.77 -26.23 -2.62
N LEU A 269 21.43 -25.37 -1.66
CA LEU A 269 21.21 -23.94 -1.90
C LEU A 269 22.01 -23.13 -0.89
N TYR A 270 22.84 -22.22 -1.39
CA TYR A 270 23.68 -21.35 -0.57
C TYR A 270 23.49 -19.89 -0.95
N TYR A 271 23.44 -19.03 0.05
CA TYR A 271 23.23 -17.60 -0.11
C TYR A 271 24.19 -16.82 0.81
N SER A 272 25.07 -16.02 0.22
CA SER A 272 26.07 -15.23 0.97
C SER A 272 25.55 -13.83 1.27
N VAL A 273 25.58 -13.42 2.55
CA VAL A 273 24.97 -12.16 3.01
C VAL A 273 25.72 -11.53 4.15
N GLN A 274 25.46 -10.25 4.36
CA GLN A 274 25.59 -9.63 5.67
C GLN A 274 24.21 -9.55 6.32
N SER A 275 24.10 -9.96 7.59
CA SER A 275 22.86 -9.80 8.35
C SER A 275 23.09 -9.00 9.62
N GLY A 276 22.27 -7.98 9.85
CA GLY A 276 22.33 -7.16 11.07
C GLY A 276 23.69 -6.47 11.27
N GLY A 277 24.09 -6.32 12.52
CA GLY A 277 25.39 -5.75 12.90
C GLY A 277 26.55 -6.72 12.68
N GLN A 278 27.28 -6.55 11.57
CA GLN A 278 28.73 -6.80 11.44
C GLN A 278 29.25 -8.23 11.17
N LYS A 279 28.44 -9.24 10.78
CA LYS A 279 29.01 -10.51 10.24
C LYS A 279 28.50 -10.84 8.85
N TYR A 280 29.42 -10.79 7.88
CA TYR A 280 29.24 -11.43 6.58
C TYR A 280 29.29 -12.95 6.79
N GLY A 281 28.22 -13.64 6.41
CA GLY A 281 28.04 -15.07 6.62
C GLY A 281 27.25 -15.71 5.49
N SER A 282 26.85 -16.95 5.71
CA SER A 282 26.04 -17.71 4.78
C SER A 282 24.73 -18.11 5.41
N ARG A 283 23.69 -18.21 4.58
CA ARG A 283 22.42 -18.85 4.90
C ARG A 283 22.21 -20.00 3.93
N ASP A 284 21.59 -21.06 4.43
CA ASP A 284 21.20 -22.24 3.64
C ASP A 284 19.66 -22.32 3.59
N PRO A 285 19.00 -21.55 2.70
CA PRO A 285 17.56 -21.61 2.58
C PRO A 285 17.11 -22.99 2.08
N THR A 286 15.91 -23.38 2.49
CA THR A 286 15.27 -24.63 2.09
C THR A 286 14.64 -24.58 0.71
N LYS A 287 14.11 -23.43 0.30
CA LYS A 287 13.46 -23.22 -1.00
C LYS A 287 13.73 -21.80 -1.51
N ILE A 288 13.56 -21.63 -2.82
CA ILE A 288 13.71 -20.36 -3.54
C ILE A 288 12.59 -20.18 -4.56
N ALA A 289 12.16 -18.95 -4.81
CA ALA A 289 11.18 -18.64 -5.86
C ALA A 289 11.57 -17.35 -6.60
N ALA A 290 11.21 -17.28 -7.88
CA ALA A 290 11.41 -16.10 -8.70
C ALA A 290 10.06 -15.40 -8.93
N ASN A 291 10.05 -14.07 -8.79
CA ASN A 291 8.85 -13.25 -8.91
C ASN A 291 9.11 -12.09 -9.90
N PRO A 292 8.17 -11.78 -10.80
CA PRO A 292 8.25 -10.60 -11.63
C PRO A 292 8.24 -9.32 -10.78
N VAL A 293 8.76 -8.23 -11.35
CA VAL A 293 8.71 -6.90 -10.74
C VAL A 293 7.50 -6.16 -11.31
N PHE A 294 6.56 -5.81 -10.43
CA PHE A 294 5.35 -5.09 -10.81
C PHE A 294 5.48 -3.59 -10.51
N ARG A 295 4.95 -2.74 -11.41
CA ARG A 295 4.73 -1.32 -11.10
C ARG A 295 3.46 -1.15 -10.25
N THR A 296 2.41 -1.86 -10.64
CA THR A 296 1.12 -1.95 -9.95
C THR A 296 0.71 -3.42 -9.90
N MET A 297 -0.11 -3.79 -8.92
CA MET A 297 -0.66 -5.14 -8.86
C MET A 297 -1.54 -5.38 -10.10
N PRO A 298 -1.27 -6.42 -10.92
CA PRO A 298 -2.10 -6.70 -12.08
C PRO A 298 -3.56 -6.98 -11.66
N PRO A 299 -4.58 -6.44 -12.36
CA PRO A 299 -5.99 -6.67 -12.02
C PRO A 299 -6.36 -8.17 -12.02
N GLU A 300 -5.80 -8.94 -12.95
CA GLU A 300 -5.96 -10.40 -13.01
C GLU A 300 -5.44 -11.11 -11.75
N GLU A 301 -4.28 -10.67 -11.23
CA GLU A 301 -3.69 -11.21 -9.99
C GLU A 301 -4.55 -10.80 -8.79
N ALA A 302 -4.98 -9.54 -8.73
CA ALA A 302 -5.85 -9.02 -7.67
C ALA A 302 -7.20 -9.76 -7.61
N GLY A 303 -7.85 -9.95 -8.76
CA GLY A 303 -9.13 -10.67 -8.86
C GLY A 303 -9.05 -12.11 -8.38
N THR A 304 -7.89 -12.78 -8.53
CA THR A 304 -7.71 -14.15 -8.02
C THR A 304 -7.69 -14.26 -6.49
N LEU A 305 -7.52 -13.15 -5.76
CA LEU A 305 -7.39 -13.13 -4.31
C LEU A 305 -8.74 -13.01 -3.59
N LEU A 306 -9.77 -12.46 -4.25
CA LEU A 306 -11.06 -12.17 -3.62
C LEU A 306 -11.77 -13.42 -3.07
N PRO A 307 -11.86 -14.56 -3.78
CA PRO A 307 -12.47 -15.78 -3.23
C PRO A 307 -11.77 -16.25 -1.95
N GLY A 308 -10.44 -16.12 -1.90
CA GLY A 308 -9.67 -16.47 -0.70
C GLY A 308 -9.97 -15.55 0.48
N LEU A 309 -10.15 -14.24 0.25
CA LEU A 309 -10.56 -13.29 1.30
C LEU A 309 -11.94 -13.64 1.86
N LYS A 310 -12.91 -13.97 0.99
CA LYS A 310 -14.24 -14.42 1.39
C LYS A 310 -14.20 -15.69 2.24
N GLU A 311 -13.46 -16.71 1.81
CA GLU A 311 -13.32 -17.96 2.55
C GLU A 311 -12.61 -17.77 3.90
N MET A 312 -11.60 -16.90 3.95
CA MET A 312 -10.92 -16.54 5.20
C MET A 312 -11.87 -15.86 6.19
N ALA A 313 -12.66 -14.89 5.72
CA ALA A 313 -13.68 -14.22 6.53
C ALA A 313 -14.74 -15.20 7.02
N LYS A 314 -15.27 -16.05 6.13
CA LYS A 314 -16.25 -17.09 6.45
C LYS A 314 -15.73 -18.04 7.54
N SER A 315 -14.53 -18.57 7.37
CA SER A 315 -13.89 -19.46 8.35
C SER A 315 -13.73 -18.79 9.73
N TRP A 316 -13.43 -17.48 9.74
CA TRP A 316 -13.34 -16.73 10.98
C TRP A 316 -14.70 -16.52 11.65
N ILE A 317 -15.75 -16.20 10.89
CA ILE A 317 -17.12 -16.10 11.42
C ILE A 317 -17.62 -17.43 11.97
N GLU A 318 -17.33 -18.55 11.31
CA GLU A 318 -17.64 -19.90 11.82
C GLU A 318 -16.92 -20.18 13.14
N ALA A 319 -15.65 -19.76 13.28
CA ALA A 319 -14.90 -19.87 14.52
C ALA A 319 -15.53 -19.01 15.64
N LEU A 320 -15.90 -17.75 15.36
CA LEU A 320 -16.61 -16.90 16.33
C LEU A 320 -17.91 -17.53 16.81
N LYS A 321 -18.71 -18.08 15.89
CA LYS A 321 -19.96 -18.78 16.22
C LYS A 321 -19.70 -19.97 17.15
N LYS A 322 -18.69 -20.78 16.85
CA LYS A 322 -18.34 -21.97 17.63
C LYS A 322 -17.90 -21.63 19.05
N GLU A 323 -17.12 -20.57 19.21
CA GLU A 323 -16.64 -20.09 20.51
C GLU A 323 -17.69 -19.22 21.25
N GLY A 324 -18.84 -18.94 20.61
CA GLY A 324 -19.91 -18.14 21.21
C GLY A 324 -19.49 -16.68 21.41
N GLY A 325 -18.74 -16.11 20.46
CA GLY A 325 -18.22 -14.74 20.54
C GLY A 325 -18.60 -13.85 19.36
N PHE A 326 -18.36 -12.56 19.52
CA PHE A 326 -18.34 -11.55 18.47
C PHE A 326 -17.00 -10.80 18.51
N ALA A 327 -16.66 -10.10 17.45
CA ALA A 327 -15.43 -9.31 17.36
C ALA A 327 -15.70 -7.81 17.46
N ALA A 328 -14.76 -7.09 18.08
CA ALA A 328 -14.69 -5.63 18.06
C ALA A 328 -13.32 -5.21 17.52
N ALA A 329 -13.28 -4.41 16.46
CA ALA A 329 -12.06 -3.82 15.93
C ALA A 329 -12.09 -2.30 16.09
N VAL A 330 -11.04 -1.73 16.68
CA VAL A 330 -10.87 -0.30 16.92
C VAL A 330 -9.60 0.18 16.23
N ARG A 331 -9.72 1.22 15.42
CA ARG A 331 -8.58 1.90 14.78
C ARG A 331 -8.32 3.23 15.49
N CYS A 332 -7.08 3.44 15.92
CA CYS A 332 -6.68 4.46 16.89
C CYS A 332 -6.36 5.81 16.23
N PRO A 333 -6.42 6.91 17.00
CA PRO A 333 -5.59 7.12 18.20
C PRO A 333 -6.37 7.04 19.53
N ALA A 334 -6.85 5.85 19.93
CA ALA A 334 -7.60 5.67 21.19
C ALA A 334 -7.54 4.25 21.77
N ASP A 335 -7.50 4.14 23.11
CA ASP A 335 -7.54 2.85 23.80
C ASP A 335 -9.01 2.48 24.11
N ALA A 336 -9.44 1.26 23.77
CA ALA A 336 -10.76 0.75 24.11
C ALA A 336 -10.74 -0.14 25.36
N VAL A 337 -11.81 -0.04 26.16
CA VAL A 337 -12.05 -0.90 27.33
C VAL A 337 -13.51 -1.35 27.35
N PHE A 338 -13.72 -2.65 27.33
CA PHE A 338 -15.01 -3.30 27.47
C PHE A 338 -15.15 -3.82 28.90
N THR A 339 -16.25 -3.50 29.57
CA THR A 339 -16.54 -3.91 30.95
C THR A 339 -17.85 -4.66 31.02
N ASP A 340 -17.81 -5.89 31.57
CA ASP A 340 -19.01 -6.72 31.73
C ASP A 340 -19.83 -6.34 32.99
N PRO A 341 -21.02 -6.94 33.22
CA PRO A 341 -21.86 -6.61 34.37
C PRO A 341 -21.25 -7.01 35.72
N ALA A 342 -20.24 -7.89 35.72
CA ALA A 342 -19.47 -8.26 36.91
C ALA A 342 -18.32 -7.28 37.21
N GLY A 343 -18.11 -6.27 36.35
CA GLY A 343 -17.04 -5.29 36.48
C GLY A 343 -15.67 -5.78 36.02
N ARG A 344 -15.61 -6.94 35.33
CA ARG A 344 -14.39 -7.47 34.71
C ARG A 344 -14.16 -6.74 33.40
N ARG A 345 -12.89 -6.50 33.06
CA ARG A 345 -12.51 -5.67 31.91
C ARG A 345 -11.62 -6.39 30.91
N VAL A 346 -11.77 -6.06 29.64
CA VAL A 346 -10.83 -6.39 28.57
C VAL A 346 -10.57 -5.14 27.73
N GLY A 347 -9.32 -4.88 27.37
CA GLY A 347 -8.95 -3.64 26.69
C GLY A 347 -7.51 -3.19 26.94
N THR A 348 -7.21 -1.95 26.59
CA THR A 348 -5.93 -1.29 26.89
C THR A 348 -6.12 -0.20 27.95
N VAL A 349 -5.31 -0.22 29.01
CA VAL A 349 -5.31 0.81 30.05
C VAL A 349 -3.90 1.29 30.32
N GLY A 350 -3.61 2.53 29.93
CA GLY A 350 -2.28 3.13 30.11
C GLY A 350 -1.20 2.38 29.34
N GLY A 351 -1.50 1.98 28.10
CA GLY A 351 -0.61 1.21 27.24
C GLY A 351 -0.37 -0.24 27.70
N ARG A 352 -1.22 -0.78 28.58
CA ARG A 352 -1.15 -2.17 29.02
C ARG A 352 -2.45 -2.89 28.72
N VAL A 353 -2.31 -4.05 28.06
CA VAL A 353 -3.43 -4.95 27.82
C VAL A 353 -3.93 -5.55 29.13
N ILE A 354 -5.24 -5.50 29.33
CA ILE A 354 -5.96 -6.20 30.39
C ILE A 354 -6.95 -7.17 29.77
N ASN A 355 -7.11 -8.35 30.38
CA ASN A 355 -8.09 -9.36 29.96
C ASN A 355 -8.55 -10.16 31.18
N GLU A 356 -9.61 -9.66 31.84
CA GLU A 356 -10.18 -10.20 33.07
C GLU A 356 -11.48 -10.99 32.80
N ILE A 357 -12.03 -10.91 31.59
CA ILE A 357 -13.30 -11.52 31.20
C ILE A 357 -13.04 -12.94 30.66
N PRO A 358 -13.57 -14.01 31.32
CA PRO A 358 -13.40 -15.37 30.82
C PRO A 358 -14.02 -15.55 29.44
N GLY A 359 -13.26 -16.15 28.52
CA GLY A 359 -13.68 -16.36 27.13
C GLY A 359 -13.44 -15.16 26.21
N ALA A 360 -13.00 -14.01 26.73
CA ALA A 360 -12.54 -12.91 25.90
C ALA A 360 -11.08 -13.11 25.46
N GLU A 361 -10.74 -12.64 24.26
CA GLU A 361 -9.38 -12.66 23.71
C GLU A 361 -8.98 -11.30 23.16
N VAL A 362 -7.69 -10.98 23.23
CA VAL A 362 -7.10 -9.79 22.63
C VAL A 362 -6.18 -10.26 21.50
N LEU A 363 -6.61 -10.07 20.25
CA LEU A 363 -5.87 -10.49 19.05
C LEU A 363 -4.85 -9.44 18.62
N SER A 364 -5.15 -8.16 18.84
CA SER A 364 -4.27 -7.03 18.59
C SER A 364 -4.52 -5.92 19.60
N SER A 365 -3.49 -5.13 19.89
CA SER A 365 -3.52 -3.98 20.78
C SER A 365 -2.51 -2.94 20.30
N GLY A 366 -2.75 -1.65 20.54
CA GLY A 366 -1.90 -0.56 20.08
C GLY A 366 -2.68 0.37 19.17
N GLU A 367 -2.18 0.66 17.96
CA GLU A 367 -2.88 1.51 16.98
C GLU A 367 -4.07 0.82 16.31
N VAL A 368 -4.07 -0.52 16.30
CA VAL A 368 -5.24 -1.32 15.90
C VAL A 368 -5.52 -2.33 16.99
N GLU A 369 -6.68 -2.21 17.62
CA GLU A 369 -7.13 -3.11 18.68
C GLU A 369 -8.20 -4.06 18.15
N ILE A 370 -8.03 -5.36 18.36
CA ILE A 370 -8.98 -6.37 17.93
C ILE A 370 -9.28 -7.30 19.09
N TYR A 371 -10.54 -7.36 19.48
CA TYR A 371 -11.04 -8.12 20.63
C TYR A 371 -12.04 -9.17 20.18
N LEU A 372 -11.97 -10.36 20.78
CA LEU A 372 -13.04 -11.34 20.73
C LEU A 372 -13.76 -11.34 22.08
N LEU A 373 -15.07 -11.18 22.07
CA LEU A 373 -15.89 -10.97 23.26
C LEU A 373 -17.01 -12.02 23.32
N PRO A 374 -17.26 -12.66 24.48
CA PRO A 374 -18.40 -13.56 24.66
C PRO A 374 -19.72 -12.89 24.30
N MET A 375 -20.56 -13.59 23.53
CA MET A 375 -21.83 -13.06 23.05
C MET A 375 -22.96 -13.16 24.07
N ASP A 376 -22.80 -13.95 25.13
CA ASP A 376 -23.78 -14.17 26.21
C ASP A 376 -23.71 -13.09 27.31
N LEU A 377 -22.90 -12.05 27.11
CA LEU A 377 -22.74 -10.92 28.02
C LEU A 377 -23.06 -9.61 27.30
N ALA A 378 -23.57 -8.65 28.08
CA ALA A 378 -23.59 -7.24 27.70
C ALA A 378 -22.30 -6.53 28.16
N TYR A 379 -21.96 -5.41 27.53
CA TYR A 379 -20.75 -4.66 27.85
C TYR A 379 -21.02 -3.16 27.88
N SER A 380 -20.39 -2.47 28.82
CA SER A 380 -20.14 -1.03 28.67
C SER A 380 -18.78 -0.84 28.00
N LEU A 381 -18.76 -0.07 26.92
CA LEU A 381 -17.57 0.30 26.16
C LEU A 381 -17.15 1.72 26.54
N GLU A 382 -15.87 1.91 26.83
CA GLU A 382 -15.21 3.20 26.89
C GLU A 382 -14.03 3.22 25.91
N ILE A 383 -14.01 4.20 24.99
CA ILE A 383 -12.87 4.49 24.11
C ILE A 383 -12.27 5.81 24.56
N SER A 384 -10.98 5.80 24.94
CA SER A 384 -10.25 6.96 25.45
C SER A 384 -9.21 7.44 24.45
N GLY A 385 -9.32 8.68 23.97
CA GLY A 385 -8.38 9.23 23.01
C GLY A 385 -6.97 9.33 23.58
N THR A 386 -6.02 8.61 23.01
CA THR A 386 -4.58 8.72 23.34
C THR A 386 -3.96 9.92 22.62
N GLY A 387 -4.53 10.30 21.47
CA GLY A 387 -4.26 11.52 20.71
C GLY A 387 -5.56 12.19 20.23
N ALA A 388 -5.41 13.20 19.39
CA ALA A 388 -6.53 13.76 18.63
C ALA A 388 -6.51 13.15 17.22
N GLY A 389 -7.67 12.69 16.73
CA GLY A 389 -7.78 12.05 15.42
C GLY A 389 -9.15 11.43 15.19
N LEU A 390 -9.20 10.54 14.21
CA LEU A 390 -10.41 9.80 13.84
C LEU A 390 -10.30 8.38 14.39
N VAL A 391 -11.41 7.89 14.93
CA VAL A 391 -11.55 6.50 15.40
C VAL A 391 -12.57 5.81 14.51
N ASP A 392 -12.22 4.58 14.14
CA ASP A 392 -13.20 3.63 13.63
C ASP A 392 -13.46 2.54 14.67
N LEU A 393 -14.71 2.12 14.80
CA LEU A 393 -15.15 0.98 15.60
C LEU A 393 -16.01 0.08 14.71
N ASP A 394 -15.62 -1.18 14.55
CA ASP A 394 -16.37 -2.22 13.86
C ASP A 394 -16.78 -3.32 14.85
N LEU A 395 -18.08 -3.60 14.97
CA LEU A 395 -18.60 -4.80 15.66
C LEU A 395 -19.07 -5.83 14.63
N ILE A 396 -18.59 -7.06 14.77
CA ILE A 396 -18.82 -8.16 13.83
C ILE A 396 -19.33 -9.37 14.60
N ALA A 397 -20.57 -9.77 14.36
CA ALA A 397 -21.21 -10.87 15.07
C ALA A 397 -21.74 -11.95 14.11
N PRO A 398 -21.56 -13.25 14.41
CA PRO A 398 -22.21 -14.33 13.66
C PRO A 398 -23.73 -14.30 13.87
N ILE A 399 -24.50 -14.43 12.80
CA ILE A 399 -25.97 -14.55 12.85
C ILE A 399 -26.43 -15.74 12.02
N GLY A 400 -27.35 -16.53 12.57
CA GLY A 400 -27.91 -17.68 11.87
C GLY A 400 -26.85 -18.74 11.54
N GLU A 401 -27.03 -19.42 10.41
CA GLU A 401 -26.13 -20.51 10.00
C GLU A 401 -24.91 -20.06 9.21
N ALA A 402 -25.05 -19.06 8.34
CA ALA A 402 -23.99 -18.65 7.42
C ALA A 402 -24.04 -17.14 7.16
N SER A 403 -24.20 -16.33 8.21
CA SER A 403 -24.26 -14.87 8.04
C SER A 403 -23.46 -14.14 9.12
N ALA A 404 -23.03 -12.92 8.79
CA ALA A 404 -22.37 -12.02 9.72
C ALA A 404 -23.08 -10.67 9.73
N LYS A 405 -23.39 -10.16 10.91
CA LYS A 405 -23.81 -8.77 11.10
C LYS A 405 -22.60 -7.91 11.35
N VAL A 406 -22.49 -6.82 10.61
CA VAL A 406 -21.43 -5.82 10.76
C VAL A 406 -22.10 -4.49 11.11
N VAL A 407 -21.61 -3.84 12.17
CA VAL A 407 -22.01 -2.49 12.56
C VAL A 407 -20.75 -1.66 12.74
N SER A 408 -20.66 -0.53 12.04
CA SER A 408 -19.49 0.33 12.08
C SER A 408 -19.83 1.75 12.47
N PHE A 409 -18.87 2.37 13.15
CA PHE A 409 -18.77 3.81 13.37
C PHE A 409 -17.44 4.25 12.81
N THR A 410 -17.46 5.08 11.78
CA THR A 410 -16.26 5.41 11.01
C THR A 410 -16.02 6.89 11.02
N ASN A 411 -14.75 7.30 10.99
CA ASN A 411 -14.32 8.69 11.04
C ASN A 411 -14.90 9.44 12.26
N VAL A 412 -14.95 8.77 13.42
CA VAL A 412 -15.45 9.38 14.66
C VAL A 412 -14.35 10.21 15.30
N SER A 413 -14.50 11.53 15.29
CA SER A 413 -13.53 12.43 15.91
C SER A 413 -13.41 12.21 17.41
N ILE A 414 -12.18 11.99 17.89
CA ILE A 414 -11.83 11.95 19.29
C ILE A 414 -10.68 12.92 19.57
N GLY A 415 -10.71 13.58 20.72
CA GLY A 415 -9.60 14.40 21.21
C GLY A 415 -8.76 13.65 22.24
N SER A 416 -7.53 14.11 22.48
CA SER A 416 -6.68 13.54 23.53
C SER A 416 -7.35 13.67 24.90
N GLY A 417 -7.51 12.54 25.60
CA GLY A 417 -8.22 12.43 26.87
C GLY A 417 -9.75 12.51 26.78
N ALA A 418 -10.31 12.72 25.58
CA ALA A 418 -11.76 12.65 25.38
C ALA A 418 -12.22 11.19 25.43
N LYS A 419 -13.50 10.99 25.77
CA LYS A 419 -14.09 9.67 25.92
C LYS A 419 -15.30 9.51 25.01
N LEU A 420 -15.35 8.38 24.32
CA LEU A 420 -16.56 7.85 23.72
C LEU A 420 -17.06 6.69 24.58
N THR A 421 -18.37 6.57 24.72
CA THR A 421 -19.00 5.50 25.50
C THR A 421 -20.13 4.85 24.73
N ALA A 422 -20.37 3.57 24.97
CA ALA A 422 -21.55 2.87 24.45
C ALA A 422 -21.96 1.74 25.38
N GLU A 423 -23.22 1.34 25.25
CA GLU A 423 -23.70 0.07 25.77
C GLU A 423 -23.80 -0.91 24.59
N ILE A 424 -23.28 -2.11 24.78
CA ILE A 424 -23.33 -3.21 23.83
C ILE A 424 -24.20 -4.28 24.48
N ALA A 425 -25.32 -4.62 23.86
CA ALA A 425 -26.19 -5.68 24.33
C ALA A 425 -25.60 -7.07 24.05
N GLU A 426 -26.19 -8.10 24.66
CA GLU A 426 -25.91 -9.50 24.31
C GLU A 426 -26.02 -9.71 22.79
N GLY A 427 -25.17 -10.58 22.24
CA GLY A 427 -25.04 -10.76 20.79
C GLY A 427 -24.17 -9.71 20.09
N GLY A 428 -23.59 -8.75 20.83
CA GLY A 428 -22.70 -7.72 20.25
C GLY A 428 -23.44 -6.57 19.59
N GLU A 429 -24.67 -6.28 20.02
CA GLU A 429 -25.48 -5.23 19.41
C GLU A 429 -25.21 -3.86 20.00
N ILE A 430 -24.92 -2.89 19.13
CA ILE A 430 -24.67 -1.49 19.49
C ILE A 430 -25.56 -0.58 18.66
N GLU A 431 -26.18 0.41 19.31
CA GLU A 431 -27.09 1.35 18.64
C GLU A 431 -26.37 2.66 18.27
N TYR A 432 -25.64 3.23 19.21
CA TYR A 432 -24.95 4.50 19.06
C TYR A 432 -23.71 4.60 19.97
N LEU A 433 -22.77 5.46 19.60
CA LEU A 433 -21.72 5.96 20.50
C LEU A 433 -22.17 7.27 21.16
N LYS A 434 -21.63 7.57 22.34
CA LYS A 434 -21.86 8.81 23.08
C LYS A 434 -20.56 9.56 23.29
N SER A 435 -20.54 10.84 22.95
CA SER A 435 -19.50 11.80 23.32
C SER A 435 -20.10 12.82 24.28
N GLY A 436 -19.90 12.63 25.58
CA GLY A 436 -20.61 13.38 26.61
C GLY A 436 -22.14 13.16 26.50
N THR A 437 -22.88 14.21 26.19
CA THR A 437 -24.34 14.15 25.97
C THR A 437 -24.75 13.93 24.52
N SER A 438 -23.80 13.99 23.58
CA SER A 438 -24.07 13.87 22.15
C SER A 438 -24.09 12.41 21.73
N THR A 439 -25.05 12.06 20.88
CA THR A 439 -25.18 10.72 20.27
C THR A 439 -24.58 10.72 18.88
N ILE A 440 -23.85 9.65 18.55
CA ILE A 440 -23.22 9.40 17.26
C ILE A 440 -23.82 8.11 16.72
N ASN A 441 -24.52 8.21 15.59
CA ASN A 441 -25.18 7.07 14.95
C ASN A 441 -24.17 6.19 14.21
N ARG A 442 -24.52 4.92 14.00
CA ARG A 442 -23.77 3.99 13.14
C ARG A 442 -23.62 4.56 11.73
N SER A 443 -22.41 4.51 11.17
CA SER A 443 -22.13 4.92 9.79
C SER A 443 -22.47 3.82 8.79
N LEU A 444 -22.36 2.55 9.21
CA LEU A 444 -22.66 1.38 8.40
C LEU A 444 -23.31 0.30 9.28
N ALA A 445 -24.34 -0.37 8.75
CA ALA A 445 -24.89 -1.56 9.39
C ALA A 445 -25.57 -2.48 8.37
N GLY A 446 -25.34 -3.78 8.49
CA GLY A 446 -26.00 -4.76 7.63
C GLY A 446 -25.65 -6.19 7.99
N THR A 447 -26.28 -7.13 7.29
CA THR A 447 -26.02 -8.56 7.40
C THR A 447 -25.48 -9.07 6.06
N LEU A 448 -24.36 -9.76 6.09
CA LEU A 448 -23.74 -10.44 4.96
C LEU A 448 -24.12 -11.91 4.95
N ASP A 449 -24.55 -12.42 3.79
CA ASP A 449 -24.71 -13.85 3.53
C ASP A 449 -23.37 -14.43 3.06
N LEU A 450 -22.87 -15.42 3.81
CA LEU A 450 -21.58 -16.08 3.58
C LEU A 450 -21.75 -17.44 2.88
N SER A 451 -22.99 -17.81 2.50
CA SER A 451 -23.29 -19.09 1.84
C SER A 451 -23.15 -19.04 0.31
N ALA A 452 -23.03 -17.86 -0.27
CA ALA A 452 -22.96 -17.67 -1.71
C ALA A 452 -21.53 -17.86 -2.22
N ASP A 453 -21.12 -19.10 -2.49
CA ASP A 453 -20.08 -19.46 -3.48
C ASP A 453 -20.08 -20.99 -3.81
N GLU A 454 -21.26 -21.64 -3.88
CA GLU A 454 -21.39 -22.90 -4.63
C GLU A 454 -21.91 -22.58 -6.04
N GLU A 455 -20.99 -22.55 -7.02
CA GLU A 455 -21.19 -22.60 -8.46
C GLU A 455 -22.31 -21.71 -9.08
N GLY A 456 -21.94 -20.59 -9.69
CA GLY A 456 -22.67 -20.07 -10.86
C GLY A 456 -22.80 -18.55 -10.99
N ASP A 457 -22.14 -18.03 -12.03
CA ASP A 457 -22.53 -16.88 -12.87
C ASP A 457 -22.75 -15.50 -12.20
N GLU A 458 -21.92 -14.54 -12.60
CA GLU A 458 -21.75 -13.18 -12.08
C GLU A 458 -22.92 -12.21 -12.39
N THR A 459 -24.16 -12.68 -12.57
CA THR A 459 -25.24 -11.85 -13.12
C THR A 459 -26.54 -11.76 -12.31
N THR A 460 -26.65 -12.33 -11.10
CA THR A 460 -27.89 -12.22 -10.32
C THR A 460 -27.70 -12.03 -8.80
N LEU A 461 -27.12 -10.90 -8.40
CA LEU A 461 -27.21 -10.37 -7.03
C LEU A 461 -28.29 -9.28 -6.97
N GLY A 462 -29.55 -9.72 -7.06
CA GLY A 462 -30.70 -8.84 -7.08
C GLY A 462 -31.97 -9.57 -6.68
N ASN A 463 -32.01 -10.15 -5.47
CA ASN A 463 -33.23 -10.39 -4.69
C ASN A 463 -32.95 -11.34 -3.52
N ARG A 464 -32.41 -10.85 -2.40
CA ARG A 464 -32.60 -11.44 -1.06
C ARG A 464 -32.40 -10.37 0.03
N ILE A 465 -33.37 -9.48 0.21
CA ILE A 465 -33.47 -8.67 1.44
C ILE A 465 -34.87 -8.86 2.02
N GLY A 466 -34.94 -9.52 3.19
CA GLY A 466 -36.11 -9.46 4.05
C GLY A 466 -35.96 -8.27 4.99
N VAL A 467 -36.67 -7.19 4.70
CA VAL A 467 -36.83 -6.04 5.61
C VAL A 467 -38.15 -6.23 6.36
N GLU A 468 -38.09 -6.41 7.68
CA GLU A 468 -39.24 -6.15 8.54
C GLU A 468 -39.25 -4.64 8.85
N ALA A 469 -40.30 -3.96 8.39
CA ALA A 469 -40.58 -2.56 8.68
C ALA A 469 -41.71 -2.49 9.72
N GLU A 470 -41.47 -1.80 10.84
CA GLU A 470 -42.54 -1.32 11.70
C GLU A 470 -42.84 0.16 11.38
N ASP A 471 -44.13 0.44 11.23
CA ASP A 471 -44.72 1.71 10.82
C ASP A 471 -44.56 2.82 11.87
N GLY A 472 -44.19 4.02 11.42
CA GLY A 472 -44.21 5.23 12.24
C GLY A 472 -44.03 6.50 11.41
N ALA A 473 -45.14 7.04 10.89
CA ALA A 473 -45.18 8.28 10.11
C ALA A 473 -44.80 9.52 10.92
N GLY A 474 -44.00 10.43 10.33
CA GLY A 474 -43.76 11.77 10.87
C GLY A 474 -42.70 12.60 10.13
N ASP A 475 -43.14 13.32 9.10
CA ASP A 475 -42.72 14.66 8.65
C ASP A 475 -41.21 15.01 8.45
N GLY A 476 -40.79 14.98 7.18
CA GLY A 476 -40.16 16.10 6.48
C GLY A 476 -38.87 16.75 7.03
N SER A 477 -37.70 16.30 6.57
CA SER A 477 -36.61 17.21 6.19
C SER A 477 -35.62 16.55 5.21
N GLU A 478 -35.44 17.24 4.08
CA GLU A 478 -34.45 17.14 3.01
C GLU A 478 -33.55 15.90 2.87
N ALA A 479 -33.70 15.28 1.71
CA ALA A 479 -32.96 14.15 1.19
C ALA A 479 -31.46 14.42 1.04
N ASP A 480 -30.68 13.53 1.65
CA ASP A 480 -29.30 13.19 1.33
C ASP A 480 -29.17 12.78 -0.15
N ARG A 481 -28.32 13.49 -0.89
CA ARG A 481 -27.95 13.18 -2.27
C ARG A 481 -26.46 12.89 -2.30
N THR A 482 -26.11 11.61 -2.15
CA THR A 482 -24.74 11.11 -2.29
C THR A 482 -24.38 10.96 -3.77
N SER A 483 -23.79 12.00 -4.32
CA SER A 483 -23.07 11.99 -5.58
C SER A 483 -21.57 11.90 -5.30
N GLU A 484 -20.84 11.07 -6.04
CA GLU A 484 -19.38 10.87 -5.86
C GLU A 484 -18.62 12.20 -5.98
N GLN A 485 -17.75 12.49 -5.01
CA GLN A 485 -16.95 13.71 -4.94
C GLN A 485 -15.75 13.62 -5.90
N GLU A 486 -15.58 14.60 -6.79
CA GLU A 486 -14.50 14.70 -7.78
C GLU A 486 -13.47 15.79 -7.40
N LEU A 487 -12.24 15.69 -7.92
CA LEU A 487 -11.19 16.72 -7.79
C LEU A 487 -11.39 17.80 -8.86
N ILE A 488 -11.67 19.03 -8.44
CA ILE A 488 -11.89 20.20 -9.31
C ILE A 488 -10.55 20.88 -9.65
N PHE A 489 -9.67 21.02 -8.66
CA PHE A 489 -8.39 21.73 -8.81
C PHE A 489 -7.32 21.13 -7.91
N GLU A 490 -6.10 21.04 -8.44
CA GLU A 490 -4.90 20.69 -7.68
C GLU A 490 -3.74 21.63 -8.06
N ARG A 491 -3.10 22.16 -7.02
CA ARG A 491 -1.78 22.77 -7.09
C ARG A 491 -0.93 22.13 -6.00
N ASN A 492 -0.09 21.17 -6.40
CA ASN A 492 0.74 20.39 -5.48
C ASN A 492 2.22 20.54 -5.82
N THR A 493 3.10 20.19 -4.88
CA THR A 493 4.54 20.12 -5.09
C THR A 493 5.16 18.99 -4.28
N LEU A 494 6.14 18.33 -4.88
CA LEU A 494 6.95 17.27 -4.26
C LEU A 494 8.31 17.81 -3.75
N GLY A 495 8.63 19.07 -4.05
CA GLY A 495 9.86 19.75 -3.66
C GLY A 495 9.77 20.42 -2.28
N SER A 496 10.93 20.82 -1.73
CA SER A 496 10.97 21.62 -0.50
C SER A 496 10.15 22.90 -0.67
N VAL A 497 9.34 23.20 0.35
CA VAL A 497 8.43 24.35 0.33
C VAL A 497 8.98 25.51 1.16
N GLN A 498 8.76 26.72 0.68
CA GLN A 498 8.84 27.96 1.45
C GLN A 498 7.43 28.37 1.88
N ASN A 499 7.32 29.32 2.80
CA ASN A 499 6.01 29.87 3.16
C ASN A 499 5.74 31.18 2.41
N GLY A 500 4.46 31.57 2.35
CA GLY A 500 4.05 32.86 1.82
C GLY A 500 3.95 32.81 0.30
N PRO A 501 2.80 32.36 -0.26
CA PRO A 501 2.54 32.41 -1.70
C PRO A 501 2.83 33.81 -2.25
N THR A 502 3.66 33.88 -3.29
CA THR A 502 4.01 35.12 -4.00
C THR A 502 3.08 35.39 -5.18
N SER A 503 2.26 34.40 -5.55
CA SER A 503 1.26 34.45 -6.60
C SER A 503 -0.09 34.00 -6.02
N PRO A 504 -1.22 34.60 -6.46
CA PRO A 504 -2.55 34.17 -6.02
C PRO A 504 -2.86 32.75 -6.51
N THR A 505 -3.48 31.93 -5.65
CA THR A 505 -3.86 30.54 -6.00
C THR A 505 -5.26 30.55 -6.60
N THR A 506 -5.35 30.38 -7.93
CA THR A 506 -6.61 30.52 -8.68
C THR A 506 -6.94 29.28 -9.50
N PHE A 507 -8.23 29.00 -9.67
CA PHE A 507 -8.74 27.92 -10.51
C PHE A 507 -9.99 28.36 -11.27
N ALA A 508 -10.21 27.75 -12.44
CA ALA A 508 -11.36 28.01 -13.28
C ALA A 508 -12.28 26.79 -13.31
N VAL A 509 -13.59 27.02 -13.39
CA VAL A 509 -14.58 25.96 -13.67
C VAL A 509 -15.46 26.37 -14.84
N ASP A 510 -15.87 25.41 -15.66
CA ASP A 510 -16.63 25.62 -16.91
C ASP A 510 -18.11 25.22 -16.79
N ARG A 511 -18.48 24.56 -15.70
CA ARG A 511 -19.85 24.14 -15.34
C ARG A 511 -20.13 24.42 -13.87
N GLU A 512 -21.37 24.21 -13.44
CA GLU A 512 -21.75 24.38 -12.03
C GLU A 512 -21.21 23.21 -11.17
N TRP A 513 -20.68 23.56 -10.01
CA TRP A 513 -20.13 22.62 -9.02
C TRP A 513 -20.66 22.93 -7.63
N THR A 514 -20.91 21.90 -6.82
CA THR A 514 -20.97 22.06 -5.37
C THR A 514 -19.58 21.74 -4.81
N VAL A 515 -18.82 22.76 -4.41
CA VAL A 515 -17.53 22.58 -3.73
C VAL A 515 -17.78 22.03 -2.33
N THR A 516 -17.24 20.85 -2.04
CA THR A 516 -17.46 20.10 -0.80
C THR A 516 -16.23 20.06 0.10
N GLU A 517 -15.02 20.23 -0.46
CA GLU A 517 -13.77 20.30 0.32
C GLU A 517 -12.75 21.24 -0.35
N ILE A 518 -12.03 22.03 0.46
CA ILE A 518 -10.83 22.77 0.06
C ILE A 518 -9.73 22.43 1.05
N LYS A 519 -8.54 22.11 0.54
CA LYS A 519 -7.36 21.75 1.33
C LYS A 519 -6.20 22.66 1.02
N THR A 520 -5.48 23.16 2.03
CA THR A 520 -4.23 23.93 1.89
C THR A 520 -3.11 23.28 2.71
N TYR A 521 -1.85 23.55 2.37
CA TYR A 521 -0.69 22.92 3.04
C TYR A 521 0.22 23.95 3.73
N HIS A 522 0.49 23.76 5.02
CA HIS A 522 1.19 24.65 5.95
C HIS A 522 2.35 23.93 6.63
N TRP A 523 3.27 23.35 5.85
CA TRP A 523 4.45 22.68 6.40
C TRP A 523 5.24 23.57 7.38
N ASN A 524 5.30 24.88 7.07
CA ASN A 524 5.82 25.92 7.95
C ASN A 524 7.18 25.57 8.57
N TYR A 525 8.15 25.27 7.72
CA TYR A 525 9.50 24.87 8.13
C TYR A 525 9.54 23.66 9.09
N GLY A 526 8.58 22.75 8.97
CA GLY A 526 8.44 21.55 9.80
C GLY A 526 7.72 21.79 11.13
N GLN A 527 7.11 22.96 11.32
CA GLN A 527 6.38 23.29 12.55
C GLN A 527 4.87 23.15 12.41
N GLY A 528 4.36 23.07 11.17
CA GLY A 528 2.92 23.11 10.95
C GLY A 528 2.30 24.45 11.31
N ARG A 529 0.97 24.55 11.30
CA ARG A 529 0.27 25.70 11.86
C ARG A 529 -1.13 25.32 12.32
N ALA A 530 -1.52 25.77 13.52
CA ALA A 530 -2.89 25.56 14.01
C ALA A 530 -3.93 26.04 12.97
N PRO A 531 -4.91 25.20 12.58
CA PRO A 531 -5.84 25.48 11.49
C PRO A 531 -6.60 26.79 11.63
N GLY A 532 -6.58 27.59 10.57
CA GLY A 532 -7.32 28.84 10.44
C GLY A 532 -8.58 28.70 9.61
N MET A 533 -8.81 29.65 8.72
CA MET A 533 -9.93 29.66 7.78
C MET A 533 -9.42 29.59 6.34
N ILE A 534 -10.10 28.80 5.51
CA ILE A 534 -9.90 28.77 4.05
C ILE A 534 -11.16 29.36 3.40
N GLY A 535 -11.01 30.15 2.34
CA GLY A 535 -12.13 30.80 1.67
C GLY A 535 -12.06 30.76 0.16
N LEU A 536 -13.13 31.22 -0.47
CA LEU A 536 -13.22 31.39 -1.93
C LEU A 536 -13.67 32.81 -2.26
N GLN A 537 -13.05 33.38 -3.29
CA GLN A 537 -13.41 34.66 -3.88
C GLN A 537 -13.69 34.47 -5.37
N ASP A 538 -14.72 35.13 -5.90
CA ASP A 538 -15.05 35.10 -7.33
C ASP A 538 -14.22 36.10 -8.15
N GLU A 539 -14.33 36.02 -9.48
CA GLU A 539 -13.69 36.93 -10.45
C GLU A 539 -14.01 38.42 -10.24
N ARG A 540 -15.10 38.75 -9.54
CA ARG A 540 -15.54 40.14 -9.24
C ARG A 540 -14.96 40.66 -7.92
N GLY A 541 -14.17 39.83 -7.24
CA GLY A 541 -13.59 40.13 -5.94
C GLY A 541 -14.57 39.96 -4.77
N MET A 542 -15.74 39.34 -4.98
CA MET A 542 -16.67 39.02 -3.89
C MET A 542 -16.19 37.76 -3.17
N VAL A 543 -15.95 37.88 -1.85
CA VAL A 543 -15.66 36.72 -1.00
C VAL A 543 -16.95 35.94 -0.79
N LEU A 544 -17.00 34.74 -1.33
CA LEU A 544 -18.17 33.85 -1.27
C LEU A 544 -18.31 33.19 0.10
N GLY A 545 -17.18 32.99 0.78
CA GLY A 545 -17.14 32.50 2.15
C GLY A 545 -15.72 32.32 2.69
N MET A 546 -15.62 32.24 4.01
CA MET A 546 -14.43 31.81 4.75
C MET A 546 -14.91 30.74 5.73
N TRP A 547 -14.36 29.54 5.65
CA TRP A 547 -14.79 28.37 6.42
C TRP A 547 -13.67 27.89 7.34
N PRO A 548 -14.01 27.48 8.58
CA PRO A 548 -13.01 26.96 9.51
C PRO A 548 -12.38 25.69 8.95
N ALA A 549 -11.06 25.61 9.02
CA ALA A 549 -10.30 24.44 8.61
C ALA A 549 -10.00 23.51 9.80
N SER A 550 -9.79 22.24 9.49
CA SER A 550 -9.29 21.20 10.41
C SER A 550 -7.88 20.78 10.01
N GLY A 551 -7.07 20.38 11.00
CA GLY A 551 -5.65 20.09 10.83
C GLY A 551 -5.40 18.60 10.70
N LEU A 552 -4.55 18.21 9.75
CA LEU A 552 -4.01 16.86 9.65
C LEU A 552 -2.48 16.93 9.60
N PRO A 553 -1.76 15.89 10.10
CA PRO A 553 -0.31 15.83 9.99
C PRO A 553 0.16 15.79 8.53
N GLY A 554 1.27 16.47 8.25
CA GLY A 554 1.93 16.47 6.94
C GLY A 554 3.20 15.62 6.90
N SER A 555 3.97 15.80 5.84
CA SER A 555 5.20 15.03 5.61
C SER A 555 6.12 15.04 6.83
N GLY A 556 6.56 13.85 7.25
CA GLY A 556 7.41 13.67 8.43
C GLY A 556 6.67 13.76 9.77
N GLY A 557 5.33 13.73 9.77
CA GLY A 557 4.51 13.81 10.99
C GLY A 557 4.37 15.23 11.55
N VAL A 558 4.62 16.25 10.73
CA VAL A 558 4.50 17.66 11.14
C VAL A 558 3.02 17.95 11.44
N PRO A 559 2.66 18.32 12.68
CA PRO A 559 1.26 18.47 13.08
C PRO A 559 0.60 19.64 12.31
N ASP A 560 -0.70 19.55 12.05
CA ASP A 560 -1.50 20.62 11.40
C ASP A 560 -0.88 21.21 10.11
N ALA A 561 -0.18 20.39 9.34
CA ALA A 561 0.40 20.82 8.08
C ALA A 561 -0.61 20.73 6.94
N TYR A 562 -1.65 19.90 6.98
CA TYR A 562 -2.78 20.03 6.04
C TYR A 562 -3.94 20.72 6.74
N TRP A 563 -4.50 21.73 6.10
CA TRP A 563 -5.72 22.40 6.52
C TRP A 563 -6.84 22.01 5.59
N THR A 564 -7.96 21.55 6.12
CA THR A 564 -9.10 21.08 5.32
C THR A 564 -10.39 21.78 5.76
N ALA A 565 -11.02 22.52 4.86
CA ALA A 565 -12.31 23.18 5.05
C ALA A 565 -13.40 22.55 4.18
N ARG A 566 -14.63 22.46 4.70
CA ARG A 566 -15.78 21.83 4.02
C ARG A 566 -16.89 22.85 3.75
N PRO A 567 -16.85 23.58 2.61
CA PRO A 567 -17.76 24.70 2.37
C PRO A 567 -19.19 24.30 1.98
N ASN A 568 -19.37 23.15 1.29
CA ASN A 568 -20.65 22.71 0.70
C ASN A 568 -21.35 23.84 -0.08
N MET A 569 -20.62 24.52 -0.96
CA MET A 569 -21.05 25.74 -1.64
C MET A 569 -21.18 25.51 -3.14
N ALA A 570 -22.33 25.90 -3.72
CA ALA A 570 -22.51 25.92 -5.16
C ALA A 570 -21.75 27.09 -5.80
N ILE A 571 -20.98 26.81 -6.84
CA ILE A 571 -20.27 27.79 -7.67
C ILE A 571 -20.63 27.56 -9.14
N GLY A 572 -20.76 28.64 -9.90
CA GLY A 572 -21.01 28.57 -11.34
C GLY A 572 -19.73 28.64 -12.17
N PRO A 573 -19.82 28.53 -13.51
CA PRO A 573 -18.68 28.73 -14.40
C PRO A 573 -18.00 30.09 -14.15
N GLY A 574 -16.67 30.10 -14.06
CA GLY A 574 -15.89 31.31 -13.80
C GLY A 574 -14.54 31.03 -13.12
N ASP A 575 -13.79 32.10 -12.87
CA ASP A 575 -12.52 32.06 -12.16
C ASP A 575 -12.71 32.33 -10.65
N TYR A 576 -12.03 31.52 -9.83
CA TYR A 576 -12.09 31.59 -8.38
C TYR A 576 -10.69 31.62 -7.77
N MET A 577 -10.54 32.34 -6.66
CA MET A 577 -9.31 32.42 -5.88
C MET A 577 -9.49 31.78 -4.51
N ILE A 578 -8.54 30.94 -4.11
CA ILE A 578 -8.48 30.37 -2.77
C ILE A 578 -7.87 31.41 -1.82
N LEU A 579 -8.59 31.69 -0.73
CA LEU A 579 -8.14 32.54 0.35
C LEU A 579 -7.67 31.68 1.53
N ASP A 580 -6.60 32.12 2.19
CA ASP A 580 -6.13 31.50 3.42
C ASP A 580 -5.96 32.58 4.49
N SER A 581 -6.38 32.28 5.72
CA SER A 581 -6.30 33.24 6.84
C SER A 581 -4.89 33.44 7.40
N ASP A 582 -3.94 32.54 7.12
CA ASP A 582 -2.54 32.64 7.50
C ASP A 582 -1.60 32.32 6.32
N PRO A 583 -1.63 33.15 5.26
CA PRO A 583 -0.88 32.89 4.03
C PRO A 583 0.63 32.92 4.28
N ALA A 584 1.10 33.56 5.36
CA ALA A 584 2.50 33.58 5.75
C ALA A 584 3.04 32.20 6.18
N THR A 585 2.17 31.22 6.39
CA THR A 585 2.52 29.82 6.69
C THR A 585 2.15 28.85 5.56
N TRP A 586 1.38 29.31 4.58
CA TRP A 586 0.95 28.52 3.43
C TRP A 586 2.15 28.21 2.53
N SER A 587 2.32 26.93 2.25
CA SER A 587 3.46 26.35 1.55
C SER A 587 3.38 26.62 0.05
N GLN A 588 4.51 27.02 -0.54
CA GLN A 588 4.69 27.30 -1.97
C GLN A 588 6.14 27.00 -2.38
N ASN A 589 6.40 26.85 -3.66
CA ASN A 589 7.76 26.93 -4.21
C ASN A 589 7.75 27.32 -5.70
N SER A 590 8.89 27.20 -6.36
CA SER A 590 9.01 27.43 -7.79
C SER A 590 8.15 26.50 -8.63
N ASP A 591 7.88 25.27 -8.17
CA ASP A 591 7.09 24.28 -8.90
C ASP A 591 5.60 24.65 -8.90
N THR A 592 5.14 25.33 -7.85
CA THR A 592 3.80 25.92 -7.79
C THR A 592 3.73 27.30 -8.46
N GLY A 593 4.80 27.80 -9.09
CA GLY A 593 4.83 29.15 -9.66
C GLY A 593 4.68 30.27 -8.62
N GLY A 594 4.98 29.97 -7.35
CA GLY A 594 4.73 30.86 -6.22
C GLY A 594 3.29 30.84 -5.69
N GLU A 595 2.41 30.01 -6.23
CA GLU A 595 1.06 29.77 -5.71
C GLU A 595 1.10 28.86 -4.47
N GLY A 596 0.11 28.97 -3.60
CA GLY A 596 -0.03 28.12 -2.44
C GLY A 596 -0.47 26.72 -2.82
N VAL A 597 0.07 25.72 -2.12
CA VAL A 597 -0.30 24.31 -2.32
C VAL A 597 -1.74 24.09 -1.86
N ALA A 598 -2.61 23.64 -2.77
CA ALA A 598 -4.02 23.44 -2.47
C ALA A 598 -4.73 22.43 -3.36
N TRP A 599 -5.87 21.94 -2.87
CA TRP A 599 -6.81 21.08 -3.58
C TRP A 599 -8.24 21.56 -3.38
N VAL A 600 -9.08 21.43 -4.39
CA VAL A 600 -10.52 21.72 -4.33
C VAL A 600 -11.28 20.51 -4.85
N TYR A 601 -12.27 20.04 -4.10
CA TYR A 601 -13.11 18.92 -4.44
C TYR A 601 -14.58 19.33 -4.44
N GLY A 602 -15.38 18.69 -5.28
CA GLY A 602 -16.81 18.96 -5.36
C GLY A 602 -17.56 17.97 -6.24
N VAL A 603 -18.85 18.23 -6.44
CA VAL A 603 -19.73 17.43 -7.29
C VAL A 603 -20.28 18.30 -8.41
N SER A 604 -20.24 17.80 -9.66
CA SER A 604 -20.79 18.48 -10.83
C SER A 604 -22.32 18.36 -10.93
N SER A 605 -22.99 19.38 -11.46
CA SER A 605 -24.46 19.40 -11.59
C SER A 605 -25.04 18.43 -12.64
N GLU A 606 -24.21 17.82 -13.49
CA GLU A 606 -24.66 16.82 -14.48
C GLU A 606 -25.05 15.48 -13.85
N ALA A 607 -24.61 15.19 -12.61
CA ALA A 607 -25.00 14.00 -11.87
C ALA A 607 -26.42 14.05 -11.27
N ALA A 608 -27.16 15.17 -11.44
CA ALA A 608 -28.44 15.41 -10.78
C ALA A 608 -29.68 15.39 -11.70
N GLY A 609 -29.58 14.92 -12.95
CA GLY A 609 -30.61 15.15 -13.97
C GLY A 609 -30.95 13.99 -14.92
N GLU A 610 -31.36 12.82 -14.42
CA GLU A 610 -32.17 11.88 -15.22
C GLU A 610 -33.44 11.50 -14.46
N GLY A 611 -34.54 12.19 -14.78
CA GLY A 611 -35.84 11.97 -14.13
C GLY A 611 -36.92 12.98 -14.49
N ALA A 612 -37.16 13.22 -15.78
CA ALA A 612 -38.41 13.80 -16.27
C ALA A 612 -38.59 13.52 -17.78
N GLU A 613 -39.58 12.71 -18.16
CA GLU A 613 -39.98 12.46 -19.55
C GLU A 613 -40.70 13.67 -20.19
N GLU A 614 -40.17 14.10 -21.36
CA GLU A 614 -40.79 14.38 -22.69
C GLU A 614 -42.03 15.32 -22.83
N PRO A 615 -42.20 16.09 -23.95
CA PRO A 615 -42.12 15.55 -25.31
C PRO A 615 -41.59 16.42 -26.50
N THR A 616 -41.05 15.69 -27.50
CA THR A 616 -41.10 15.91 -28.97
C THR A 616 -40.34 17.09 -29.63
N ALA A 617 -39.41 16.79 -30.55
CA ALA A 617 -39.65 16.70 -32.02
C ALA A 617 -38.37 16.82 -32.89
N SER A 618 -38.18 15.80 -33.74
CA SER A 618 -37.61 15.80 -35.10
C SER A 618 -36.19 16.32 -35.40
N GLY A 619 -35.40 15.49 -36.08
CA GLY A 619 -34.56 15.96 -37.20
C GLY A 619 -33.19 15.29 -37.37
N ASP A 620 -33.18 14.21 -38.16
CA ASP A 620 -32.17 13.82 -39.16
C ASP A 620 -30.67 13.64 -38.80
N GLU A 621 -30.28 12.37 -38.84
CA GLU A 621 -29.27 11.70 -39.69
C GLU A 621 -27.80 12.19 -39.80
N THR A 622 -26.95 11.15 -39.97
CA THR A 622 -25.53 11.10 -40.38
C THR A 622 -24.52 11.21 -39.23
N GLY A 623 -23.59 10.29 -38.98
CA GLY A 623 -23.22 8.99 -39.54
C GLY A 623 -21.85 8.59 -38.96
N TRP A 624 -21.40 7.38 -39.27
CA TRP A 624 -20.01 6.89 -39.15
C TRP A 624 -19.59 6.26 -37.80
N GLU A 625 -19.79 4.93 -37.77
CA GLU A 625 -18.89 3.86 -37.33
C GLU A 625 -17.66 4.21 -36.45
N LEU A 626 -17.60 3.51 -35.32
CA LEU A 626 -16.42 3.28 -34.49
C LEU A 626 -15.27 2.62 -35.27
N PRO A 627 -14.02 2.92 -34.90
CA PRO A 627 -13.03 1.87 -34.73
C PRO A 627 -12.60 1.75 -33.26
N GLY A 628 -12.38 0.51 -32.84
CA GLY A 628 -11.84 0.16 -31.53
C GLY A 628 -10.32 0.33 -31.42
N TYR A 629 -9.88 0.35 -30.16
CA TYR A 629 -8.52 0.22 -29.61
C TYR A 629 -7.42 1.14 -30.14
N GLY A 630 -6.74 1.82 -29.22
CA GLY A 630 -5.45 2.47 -29.48
C GLY A 630 -4.85 3.07 -28.22
N GLU A 631 -3.79 2.44 -27.72
CA GLU A 631 -2.78 3.03 -26.85
C GLU A 631 -2.34 4.41 -27.35
N ILE A 632 -2.08 5.35 -26.44
CA ILE A 632 -1.17 6.48 -26.69
C ILE A 632 -0.24 6.65 -25.49
N LEU A 633 0.95 6.06 -25.64
CA LEU A 633 2.20 6.66 -25.21
C LEU A 633 2.72 7.50 -26.38
N VAL A 634 3.14 8.75 -26.14
CA VAL A 634 4.11 9.45 -26.99
C VAL A 634 5.11 10.23 -26.12
N ASP A 635 6.37 9.80 -26.23
CA ASP A 635 7.65 10.41 -25.80
C ASP A 635 7.83 11.86 -26.35
N GLY A 636 8.36 12.85 -25.61
CA GLY A 636 9.79 13.15 -25.35
C GLY A 636 10.24 14.46 -26.07
N PRO A 637 11.46 15.05 -25.89
CA PRO A 637 12.54 14.73 -24.94
C PRO A 637 13.27 16.05 -24.43
N PRO A 638 14.61 16.14 -24.14
CA PRO A 638 15.15 16.90 -23.00
C PRO A 638 16.04 18.12 -23.38
N GLY A 639 15.93 19.22 -22.63
CA GLY A 639 16.99 20.25 -22.49
C GLY A 639 17.16 21.29 -23.61
N GLY A 640 16.96 22.57 -23.23
CA GLY A 640 17.72 23.71 -23.76
C GLY A 640 17.03 24.62 -24.78
N TRP A 641 16.52 25.76 -24.31
CA TRP A 641 16.42 26.99 -25.10
C TRP A 641 16.68 28.20 -24.20
N GLU A 642 17.96 28.60 -24.10
CA GLU A 642 18.29 30.00 -23.87
C GLU A 642 18.11 30.75 -25.20
N GLY A 643 17.28 31.80 -25.19
CA GLY A 643 17.34 32.92 -26.15
C GLY A 643 16.50 32.84 -27.43
N VAL A 644 15.20 33.17 -27.33
CA VAL A 644 14.44 33.75 -28.46
C VAL A 644 13.50 34.87 -27.91
N VAL A 645 13.18 35.88 -28.73
CA VAL A 645 12.56 37.19 -28.37
C VAL A 645 11.19 37.33 -29.09
N PRO A 646 10.13 37.90 -28.45
CA PRO A 646 8.73 37.74 -28.88
C PRO A 646 8.49 38.06 -30.36
N GLY A 647 7.93 37.09 -31.10
CA GLY A 647 8.35 36.87 -32.49
C GLY A 647 9.37 35.74 -32.62
N GLY A 648 9.23 34.74 -31.73
CA GLY A 648 10.12 33.62 -31.46
C GLY A 648 10.32 33.47 -29.94
N ALA A 649 10.38 32.24 -29.43
CA ALA A 649 10.38 31.77 -28.02
C ALA A 649 8.99 31.48 -27.44
N ILE A 650 8.60 30.20 -27.52
CA ILE A 650 8.52 29.10 -26.52
C ILE A 650 7.21 29.16 -25.74
#